data_AF-A0A2D5YZ42-F1
#
_entry.id   AF-A0A2D5YZ42-F1
#
_cell.length_a   1.000
_cell.length_b   1.000
_cell.length_c   1.000
_cell.angle_alpha   90.00
_cell.angle_beta   90.00
_cell.angle_gamma   90.00
#
_symmetry.space_group_name_H-M   'P 1'
#
loop_
_entity.id
_entity.type
_entity.pdbx_description
1 polymer ?
#
loop_
_entity_poly.entity_id
_entity_poly.type
_entity_poly.pdbx_seq_one_letter_code
_entity_poly.pdbx_strand_id
1 'polypeptide(L)'
;MTEATPPPIPIRKRLGWTRPHRRDWPGLAAVVGVIGLMLIRCLVSFAPRLHWGSEPSVKDIGTMSLTLGPTGAAALDCLAVVVLGLSLWDAALHGRRVHGMLLLLWVGGAIAAGVQGARDMESLTIGGGWVGGLALGLATLHVAQRNEMRRMILAAVVALILPLSVGAIYQGTVQRAQTLRAYEQDKDEIMQSRGWTEESAEFRKYERRLNQFELTGRTGFSNVFGTMMLTLACVAAGVSLCHVRSRDRRGESQQVDSGSIGLPGTRSDGVRAILAGVLALLAGGTLILTFSKGALAACAIATVAAAAAWWVARRLGWGAWWWRFVGFAVLVVGVAAVLLRPQMMGASADGERSLLFRSMYWRAAAAMIREDMASLRGHVDRRDLRGVGGDVIGVGPGRFQQTFLIVKPENCPEEVRDPHNVFLAWTSTLGLGGAAWSVLLIGLLWGVGTNAARAVTSGRDPPPTNEVGFGWVLAIACVVAFGTQYAVEMRIFGLLGVVLLLMMGFVAMISATLIDVGRHENDRSRIIVGLAVPVVFVALLLLGAPEIGMWVIGAAGFVLIVGALARSARMDGQWVLIGLTAAAMGMLLHSQIEMSLTNATSLPLLIVVVGLAASGRLPDAKPKRMPIPWGAMVAWLIAAAMVLVLLIPLARQQWLLGRAADTYRAAQGLRDSEFGPVRDRWLGQADRVAADLTAAQAILVDPHVAQWLARIQMAQLRRRHAAGLITQEAWLEQAEAAIRPIRRLARNQVRPALMYHLEAELRADLAVDTRDLRQVEEAIGALKRMLLRDPYGITAHLDAADLADRLGRPGDARPWYEQALALSERAYLDTYSQLMGEEKARAVAGASSEPRTRSDK
;
A
#
# COMPACT_ATOMS: atom_id res chain seq x y z
N MET A 1 62.67 32.65 27.90
CA MET A 1 61.86 31.55 27.34
C MET A 1 60.45 32.09 27.14
N THR A 2 60.15 32.53 25.93
CA THR A 2 58.84 33.07 25.54
C THR A 2 58.02 31.92 24.93
N GLU A 3 56.97 31.48 25.63
CA GLU A 3 56.01 30.50 25.12
C GLU A 3 55.33 31.10 23.88
N ALA A 4 55.65 30.55 22.71
CA ALA A 4 54.98 30.90 21.46
C ALA A 4 53.51 30.44 21.55
N THR A 5 52.61 31.40 21.67
CA THR A 5 51.17 31.17 21.57
C THR A 5 50.88 30.49 20.22
N PRO A 6 50.23 29.30 20.21
CA PRO A 6 49.92 28.64 18.96
C PRO A 6 49.02 29.54 18.10
N PRO A 7 49.25 29.61 16.78
CA PRO A 7 48.49 30.48 15.92
C PRO A 7 46.98 30.19 16.06
N PRO A 8 46.12 31.22 16.07
CA PRO A 8 44.69 31.04 16.23
C PRO A 8 44.19 30.09 15.15
N ILE A 9 43.66 28.94 15.59
CA ILE A 9 43.02 27.98 14.69
C ILE A 9 41.95 28.74 13.91
N PRO A 10 42.00 28.77 12.57
CA PRO A 10 41.08 29.58 11.77
C PRO A 10 39.63 29.22 12.14
N ILE A 11 38.79 30.25 12.36
CA ILE A 11 37.38 30.12 12.81
C ILE A 11 36.59 29.11 11.95
N ARG A 12 36.94 28.97 10.67
CA ARG A 12 36.41 27.94 9.77
C ARG A 12 36.57 26.49 10.27
N LYS A 13 37.68 26.15 10.94
CA LYS A 13 37.87 24.83 11.57
C LYS A 13 37.05 24.68 12.85
N ARG A 14 36.79 25.77 13.60
CA ARG A 14 35.98 25.73 14.83
C ARG A 14 34.50 25.50 14.57
N LEU A 15 33.97 26.00 13.46
CA LEU A 15 32.56 25.80 13.12
C LEU A 15 32.25 24.38 12.61
N GLY A 16 33.24 23.53 12.35
CA GLY A 16 33.00 22.17 11.85
C GLY A 16 32.38 22.11 10.43
N TRP A 17 32.21 23.27 9.77
CA TRP A 17 31.71 23.38 8.40
C TRP A 17 32.81 22.98 7.41
N THR A 18 33.10 21.70 7.33
CA THR A 18 33.72 21.14 6.13
C THR A 18 32.66 21.23 5.03
N ARG A 19 32.95 22.00 3.96
CA ARG A 19 32.09 21.98 2.78
C ARG A 19 31.95 20.50 2.37
N PRO A 20 30.73 19.98 2.18
CA PRO A 20 30.57 18.61 1.70
C PRO A 20 31.42 18.49 0.46
N HIS A 21 32.29 17.48 0.42
CA HIS A 21 33.07 17.24 -0.77
C HIS A 21 32.07 17.02 -1.91
N ARG A 22 32.33 17.60 -3.10
CA ARG A 22 31.45 17.44 -4.27
C ARG A 22 31.10 15.98 -4.60
N ARG A 23 31.80 14.99 -4.01
CA ARG A 23 31.55 13.56 -4.13
C ARG A 23 30.40 13.02 -3.27
N ASP A 24 29.90 13.76 -2.27
CA ASP A 24 28.88 13.28 -1.32
C ASP A 24 27.42 13.49 -1.76
N TRP A 25 27.17 14.31 -2.79
CA TRP A 25 25.82 14.68 -3.22
C TRP A 25 24.90 13.51 -3.61
N PRO A 26 25.36 12.46 -4.33
CA PRO A 26 24.49 11.36 -4.73
C PRO A 26 23.90 10.60 -3.54
N GLY A 27 24.72 10.34 -2.51
CA GLY A 27 24.25 9.65 -1.31
C GLY A 27 23.28 10.50 -0.51
N LEU A 28 23.53 11.82 -0.43
CA LEU A 28 22.61 12.74 0.23
C LEU A 28 21.25 12.81 -0.46
N ALA A 29 21.26 12.94 -1.79
CA ALA A 29 20.05 12.92 -2.61
C ALA A 29 19.30 11.59 -2.45
N ALA A 30 20.02 10.46 -2.39
CA ALA A 30 19.42 9.16 -2.13
C ALA A 30 18.74 9.09 -0.75
N VAL A 31 19.37 9.61 0.31
CA VAL A 31 18.75 9.67 1.66
C VAL A 31 17.48 10.51 1.66
N VAL A 32 17.52 11.70 1.04
CA VAL A 32 16.34 12.56 0.90
C VAL A 32 15.23 11.84 0.15
N GLY A 33 15.58 11.18 -0.96
CA GLY A 33 14.64 10.40 -1.74
C GLY A 33 14.02 9.25 -0.95
N VAL A 34 14.82 8.48 -0.20
CA VAL A 34 14.34 7.39 0.65
C VAL A 34 13.35 7.90 1.69
N ILE A 35 13.72 8.96 2.43
CA ILE A 35 12.88 9.53 3.47
C ILE A 35 11.62 10.14 2.86
N GLY A 36 11.75 11.00 1.84
CA GLY A 36 10.62 11.69 1.22
C GLY A 36 9.60 10.73 0.63
N LEU A 37 10.04 9.73 -0.14
CA LEU A 37 9.15 8.73 -0.73
C LEU A 37 8.48 7.85 0.33
N MET A 38 9.21 7.42 1.36
CA MET A 38 8.64 6.68 2.49
C MET A 38 7.56 7.50 3.20
N LEU A 39 7.83 8.78 3.48
CA LEU A 39 6.88 9.68 4.15
C LEU A 39 5.62 9.88 3.30
N ILE A 40 5.77 10.22 2.02
CA ILE A 40 4.63 10.40 1.11
C ILE A 40 3.77 9.13 1.08
N ARG A 41 4.39 7.94 0.99
CA ARG A 41 3.67 6.66 0.96
C ARG A 41 2.92 6.33 2.25
N CYS A 42 3.43 6.76 3.40
CA CYS A 42 2.82 6.49 4.71
C CYS A 42 1.76 7.52 5.09
N LEU A 43 1.89 8.77 4.64
CA LEU A 43 1.06 9.89 5.08
C LEU A 43 -0.02 10.28 4.08
N VAL A 44 0.19 10.03 2.79
CA VAL A 44 -0.79 10.34 1.74
C VAL A 44 -1.66 9.12 1.47
N SER A 45 -2.98 9.31 1.40
CA SER A 45 -3.91 8.25 0.99
C SER A 45 -3.76 7.97 -0.50
N PHE A 46 -3.94 6.73 -0.93
CA PHE A 46 -3.87 6.35 -2.35
C PHE A 46 -5.22 5.84 -2.82
N ALA A 47 -5.67 6.32 -3.97
CA ALA A 47 -6.87 5.79 -4.60
C ALA A 47 -6.47 4.59 -5.47
N PRO A 48 -6.97 3.38 -5.18
CA PRO A 48 -6.64 2.20 -5.97
C PRO A 48 -7.31 2.20 -7.35
N ARG A 49 -8.27 3.11 -7.60
CA ARG A 49 -9.06 3.17 -8.83
C ARG A 49 -8.74 4.44 -9.63
N LEU A 50 -8.85 4.34 -10.96
CA LEU A 50 -8.84 5.49 -11.85
C LEU A 50 -10.04 6.41 -11.53
N HIS A 51 -9.96 7.68 -11.94
CA HIS A 51 -10.97 8.73 -11.67
C HIS A 51 -12.41 8.36 -12.11
N TRP A 52 -12.54 7.30 -12.92
CA TRP A 52 -13.81 6.77 -13.44
C TRP A 52 -14.28 5.45 -12.80
N GLY A 53 -13.61 4.99 -11.74
CA GLY A 53 -14.03 3.80 -11.00
C GLY A 53 -15.24 4.02 -10.08
N SER A 54 -15.79 5.23 -10.05
CA SER A 54 -17.04 5.66 -9.43
C SER A 54 -17.96 6.26 -10.48
N GLU A 55 -19.26 6.27 -10.21
CA GLU A 55 -20.25 6.82 -11.15
C GLU A 55 -19.94 8.31 -11.43
N PRO A 56 -19.67 8.70 -12.68
CA PRO A 56 -19.30 10.08 -13.03
C PRO A 56 -20.45 11.09 -12.81
N SER A 57 -21.66 10.59 -12.60
CA SER A 57 -22.89 11.34 -12.33
C SER A 57 -22.97 11.89 -10.91
N VAL A 58 -22.29 11.24 -9.96
CA VAL A 58 -22.34 11.61 -8.54
C VAL A 58 -21.55 12.91 -8.38
N LYS A 59 -22.27 14.03 -8.48
CA LYS A 59 -21.79 15.39 -8.22
C LYS A 59 -21.21 15.53 -6.81
N ASP A 60 -21.70 14.68 -5.90
CA ASP A 60 -21.44 14.74 -4.46
C ASP A 60 -20.69 13.51 -3.96
N ILE A 61 -19.45 13.36 -4.42
CA ILE A 61 -18.42 13.11 -3.42
C ILE A 61 -17.77 14.46 -3.17
N GLY A 62 -18.52 15.37 -2.50
CA GLY A 62 -17.99 16.59 -1.91
C GLY A 62 -16.73 16.32 -1.07
N THR A 63 -16.60 15.09 -0.59
CA THR A 63 -15.42 14.46 -0.01
C THR A 63 -14.57 13.71 -1.05
N MET A 64 -14.16 14.28 -2.21
CA MET A 64 -13.08 13.66 -3.01
C MET A 64 -11.92 13.47 -2.04
N SER A 65 -11.77 12.24 -1.58
CA SER A 65 -10.77 11.84 -0.61
C SER A 65 -9.45 12.21 -1.22
N LEU A 66 -8.65 12.97 -0.47
CA LEU A 66 -7.42 13.59 -0.91
C LEU A 66 -6.39 12.49 -1.09
N THR A 67 -6.44 11.90 -2.28
CA THR A 67 -5.84 10.64 -2.60
C THR A 67 -4.97 10.81 -3.82
N LEU A 68 -3.77 10.26 -3.75
CA LEU A 68 -2.91 10.15 -4.90
C LEU A 68 -3.47 9.05 -5.80
N GLY A 69 -3.90 9.42 -7.02
CA GLY A 69 -4.37 8.46 -8.00
C GLY A 69 -3.24 7.56 -8.55
N PRO A 70 -3.59 6.57 -9.39
CA PRO A 70 -2.61 5.64 -9.97
C PRO A 70 -1.41 6.28 -10.66
N THR A 71 -1.56 7.37 -11.43
CA THR A 71 -0.42 8.10 -12.05
C THR A 71 0.56 8.65 -11.03
N GLY A 72 0.05 9.27 -9.96
CA GLY A 72 0.92 9.77 -8.91
C GLY A 72 1.65 8.62 -8.21
N ALA A 73 0.97 7.50 -7.95
CA ALA A 73 1.60 6.32 -7.34
C ALA A 73 2.72 5.78 -8.23
N ALA A 74 2.44 5.60 -9.53
CA ALA A 74 3.40 5.23 -10.56
C ALA A 74 4.62 6.17 -10.62
N ALA A 75 4.42 7.48 -10.50
CA ALA A 75 5.51 8.46 -10.48
C ALA A 75 6.42 8.27 -9.25
N LEU A 76 5.84 8.01 -8.07
CA LEU A 76 6.60 7.71 -6.86
C LEU A 76 7.40 6.41 -7.00
N ASP A 77 6.85 5.40 -7.67
CA ASP A 77 7.56 4.13 -7.93
C ASP A 77 8.73 4.30 -8.90
N CYS A 78 8.56 5.11 -9.95
CA CYS A 78 9.66 5.47 -10.84
C CYS A 78 10.76 6.22 -10.07
N LEU A 79 10.38 7.18 -9.22
CA LEU A 79 11.33 7.95 -8.41
C LEU A 79 12.07 7.06 -7.40
N ALA A 80 11.41 6.05 -6.84
CA ALA A 80 12.06 5.05 -5.98
C ALA A 80 13.17 4.29 -6.70
N VAL A 81 12.99 3.94 -7.98
CA VAL A 81 14.04 3.29 -8.78
C VAL A 81 15.18 4.25 -9.10
N VAL A 82 14.89 5.53 -9.35
CA VAL A 82 15.93 6.56 -9.50
C VAL A 82 16.75 6.70 -8.21
N VAL A 83 16.10 6.68 -7.05
CA VAL A 83 16.75 6.72 -5.73
C VAL A 83 17.64 5.49 -5.52
N LEU A 84 17.22 4.30 -5.96
CA LEU A 84 18.09 3.13 -6.00
C LEU A 84 19.32 3.38 -6.89
N GLY A 85 19.14 3.93 -8.09
CA GLY A 85 20.24 4.30 -8.98
C GLY A 85 21.24 5.27 -8.34
N LEU A 86 20.78 6.29 -7.63
CA LEU A 86 21.61 7.23 -6.88
C LEU A 86 22.38 6.54 -5.74
N SER A 87 21.74 5.63 -5.01
CA SER A 87 22.38 4.88 -3.93
C SER A 87 23.49 3.94 -4.43
N LEU A 88 23.30 3.34 -5.61
CA LEU A 88 24.30 2.47 -6.25
C LEU A 88 25.48 3.28 -6.79
N TRP A 89 25.20 4.47 -7.34
CA TRP A 89 26.25 5.41 -7.73
C TRP A 89 27.07 5.85 -6.51
N ASP A 90 26.42 6.25 -5.42
CA ASP A 90 27.08 6.61 -4.16
C ASP A 90 27.90 5.45 -3.58
N ALA A 91 27.42 4.21 -3.68
CA ALA A 91 28.18 3.03 -3.27
C ALA A 91 29.44 2.84 -4.14
N ALA A 92 29.31 2.97 -5.46
CA ALA A 92 30.43 2.82 -6.39
C ALA A 92 31.51 3.90 -6.22
N LEU A 93 31.12 5.18 -6.06
CA LEU A 93 32.06 6.29 -5.86
C LEU A 93 32.94 6.12 -4.62
N HIS A 94 32.38 5.50 -3.58
CA HIS A 94 33.05 5.30 -2.30
C HIS A 94 33.63 3.88 -2.14
N GLY A 95 33.66 3.08 -3.21
CA GLY A 95 34.20 1.71 -3.18
C GLY A 95 33.45 0.75 -2.25
N ARG A 96 32.18 1.05 -1.93
CA ARG A 96 31.36 0.24 -1.04
C ARG A 96 30.79 -0.98 -1.73
N ARG A 97 30.34 -1.95 -0.94
CA ARG A 97 29.82 -3.22 -1.45
C ARG A 97 28.48 -3.00 -2.14
N VAL A 98 28.41 -3.40 -3.40
CA VAL A 98 27.14 -3.54 -4.14
C VAL A 98 26.63 -4.96 -4.00
N HIS A 99 25.37 -5.12 -3.62
CA HIS A 99 24.73 -6.42 -3.45
C HIS A 99 24.17 -6.95 -4.77
N GLY A 100 25.06 -7.29 -5.72
CA GLY A 100 24.71 -7.67 -7.09
C GLY A 100 23.67 -8.79 -7.20
N MET A 101 23.77 -9.86 -6.40
CA MET A 101 22.78 -10.94 -6.41
C MET A 101 21.38 -10.47 -6.00
N LEU A 102 21.27 -9.59 -4.99
CA LEU A 102 19.98 -9.05 -4.56
C LEU A 102 19.39 -8.12 -5.63
N LEU A 103 20.24 -7.37 -6.35
CA LEU A 103 19.82 -6.57 -7.50
C LEU A 103 19.30 -7.47 -8.63
N LEU A 104 19.98 -8.56 -8.97
CA LEU A 104 19.52 -9.50 -9.99
C LEU A 104 18.15 -10.11 -9.64
N LEU A 105 17.95 -10.52 -8.39
CA LEU A 105 16.65 -11.03 -7.93
C LEU A 105 15.56 -9.96 -8.01
N TRP A 106 15.88 -8.71 -7.66
CA TRP A 106 14.95 -7.60 -7.80
C TRP A 106 14.58 -7.33 -9.26
N VAL A 107 15.56 -7.29 -10.17
CA VAL A 107 15.35 -7.13 -11.62
C VAL A 107 14.45 -8.24 -12.17
N GLY A 108 14.69 -9.50 -11.78
CA GLY A 108 13.88 -10.64 -12.22
C GLY A 108 12.40 -10.47 -11.90
N GLY A 109 12.06 -10.12 -10.65
CA GLY A 109 10.66 -9.86 -10.30
C GLY A 109 10.11 -8.55 -10.90
N ALA A 110 10.93 -7.52 -11.09
CA ALA A 110 10.51 -6.27 -11.74
C ALA A 110 10.14 -6.47 -13.21
N ILE A 111 10.88 -7.33 -13.93
CA ILE A 111 10.54 -7.74 -15.30
C ILE A 111 9.20 -8.49 -15.30
N ALA A 112 9.00 -9.45 -14.40
CA ALA A 112 7.73 -10.18 -14.29
C ALA A 112 6.55 -9.24 -14.00
N ALA A 113 6.72 -8.30 -13.07
CA ALA A 113 5.72 -7.27 -12.76
C ALA A 113 5.43 -6.37 -13.96
N GLY A 114 6.45 -5.97 -14.72
CA GLY A 114 6.29 -5.19 -15.95
C GLY A 114 5.53 -5.95 -17.04
N VAL A 115 5.80 -7.24 -17.23
CA VAL A 115 5.08 -8.09 -18.19
C VAL A 115 3.61 -8.24 -17.79
N GLN A 116 3.32 -8.44 -16.50
CA GLN A 116 1.93 -8.49 -16.02
C GLN A 116 1.25 -7.12 -16.13
N GLY A 117 1.95 -6.03 -15.81
CA GLY A 117 1.42 -4.69 -15.94
C GLY A 117 1.09 -4.29 -17.38
N ALA A 118 1.82 -4.82 -18.37
CA ALA A 118 1.50 -4.63 -19.78
C ALA A 118 0.19 -5.34 -20.21
N ARG A 119 -0.30 -6.30 -19.41
CA ARG A 119 -1.55 -7.05 -19.68
C ARG A 119 -2.76 -6.42 -19.04
N ASP A 120 -2.61 -5.72 -17.92
CA ASP A 120 -3.70 -5.02 -17.26
C ASP A 120 -3.25 -3.94 -16.27
N MET A 121 -4.10 -2.92 -16.13
CA MET A 121 -3.83 -1.72 -15.34
C MET A 121 -3.76 -1.98 -13.82
N GLU A 122 -4.57 -2.90 -13.31
CA GLU A 122 -4.60 -3.22 -11.88
C GLU A 122 -3.27 -3.90 -11.49
N SER A 123 -2.79 -4.83 -12.32
CA SER A 123 -1.46 -5.45 -12.20
C SER A 123 -0.33 -4.42 -12.32
N LEU A 124 -0.46 -3.45 -13.23
CA LEU A 124 0.54 -2.39 -13.41
C LEU A 124 0.67 -1.53 -12.14
N THR A 125 -0.47 -1.16 -11.54
CA THR A 125 -0.51 -0.30 -10.34
C THR A 125 0.02 -1.04 -9.11
N ILE A 126 -0.46 -2.27 -8.88
CA ILE A 126 -0.05 -3.08 -7.72
C ILE A 126 1.41 -3.52 -7.86
N GLY A 127 1.78 -4.07 -9.02
CA GLY A 127 3.13 -4.53 -9.30
C GLY A 127 4.15 -3.37 -9.31
N GLY A 128 3.79 -2.22 -9.86
CA GLY A 128 4.61 -1.00 -9.80
C GLY A 128 4.90 -0.56 -8.37
N GLY A 129 3.89 -0.58 -7.50
CA GLY A 129 4.05 -0.32 -6.07
C GLY A 129 5.03 -1.27 -5.39
N TRP A 130 5.02 -2.56 -5.77
CA TRP A 130 5.97 -3.55 -5.26
C TRP A 130 7.40 -3.30 -5.74
N VAL A 131 7.57 -2.99 -7.03
CA VAL A 131 8.87 -2.62 -7.62
C VAL A 131 9.48 -1.42 -6.88
N GLY A 132 8.69 -0.35 -6.71
CA GLY A 132 9.13 0.87 -6.03
C GLY A 132 9.46 0.63 -4.55
N GLY A 133 8.60 -0.10 -3.82
CA GLY A 133 8.84 -0.44 -2.42
C GLY A 133 10.12 -1.26 -2.19
N LEU A 134 10.36 -2.28 -3.01
CA LEU A 134 11.58 -3.09 -2.95
C LEU A 134 12.83 -2.29 -3.38
N ALA A 135 12.70 -1.40 -4.36
CA ALA A 135 13.77 -0.50 -4.76
C ALA A 135 14.20 0.42 -3.61
N LEU A 136 13.26 0.94 -2.82
CA LEU A 136 13.56 1.76 -1.64
C LEU A 136 14.33 1.01 -0.54
N GLY A 137 13.98 -0.25 -0.27
CA GLY A 137 14.75 -1.06 0.70
C GLY A 137 16.15 -1.38 0.22
N LEU A 138 16.32 -1.69 -1.07
CA LEU A 138 17.64 -1.87 -1.66
C LEU A 138 18.43 -0.55 -1.67
N ALA A 139 17.79 0.59 -1.92
CA ALA A 139 18.43 1.89 -1.84
C ALA A 139 18.92 2.17 -0.41
N THR A 140 18.07 1.86 0.57
CA THR A 140 18.36 1.95 2.00
C THR A 140 19.54 1.04 2.38
N LEU A 141 19.54 -0.21 1.91
CA LEU A 141 20.61 -1.17 2.14
C LEU A 141 21.98 -0.62 1.72
N HIS A 142 22.06 0.06 0.58
CA HIS A 142 23.32 0.59 0.05
C HIS A 142 23.71 1.92 0.71
N VAL A 143 22.77 2.84 0.88
CA VAL A 143 23.05 4.18 1.43
C VAL A 143 23.37 4.11 2.93
N ALA A 144 22.68 3.23 3.68
CA ALA A 144 22.87 3.05 5.12
C ALA A 144 24.18 2.33 5.51
N GLN A 145 25.00 1.93 4.53
CA GLN A 145 26.39 1.52 4.81
C GLN A 145 27.23 2.69 5.36
N ARG A 146 26.80 3.94 5.15
CA ARG A 146 27.34 5.12 5.82
C ARG A 146 26.57 5.41 7.10
N ASN A 147 27.27 5.48 8.22
CA ASN A 147 26.70 5.70 9.55
C ASN A 147 25.90 7.02 9.62
N GLU A 148 26.37 8.08 8.97
CA GLU A 148 25.68 9.37 8.93
C GLU A 148 24.29 9.22 8.28
N MET A 149 24.25 8.58 7.12
CA MET A 149 23.04 8.37 6.33
C MET A 149 22.07 7.42 7.03
N ARG A 150 22.60 6.33 7.61
CA ARG A 150 21.82 5.38 8.40
C ARG A 150 21.10 6.05 9.56
N ARG A 151 21.81 6.90 10.32
CA ARG A 151 21.24 7.64 11.45
C ARG A 151 20.12 8.57 11.02
N MET A 152 20.25 9.25 9.89
CA MET A 152 19.21 10.12 9.36
C MET A 152 17.94 9.34 9.02
N ILE A 153 18.08 8.24 8.27
CA ILE A 153 16.93 7.41 7.90
C ILE A 153 16.29 6.80 9.14
N LEU A 154 17.08 6.29 10.08
CA LEU A 154 16.58 5.72 11.33
C LEU A 154 15.84 6.75 12.18
N ALA A 155 16.38 7.96 12.30
CA ALA A 155 15.73 9.05 13.03
C ALA A 155 14.40 9.43 12.37
N ALA A 156 14.34 9.48 11.04
CA ALA A 156 13.10 9.69 10.28
C ALA A 156 12.08 8.57 10.50
N VAL A 157 12.51 7.30 10.48
CA VAL A 157 11.65 6.15 10.79
C VAL A 157 11.04 6.29 12.19
N VAL A 158 11.84 6.59 13.22
CA VAL A 158 11.32 6.75 14.59
C VAL A 158 10.39 7.97 14.71
N ALA A 159 10.73 9.08 14.06
CA ALA A 159 9.91 10.28 14.10
C ALA A 159 8.54 10.11 13.42
N LEU A 160 8.43 9.19 12.44
CA LEU A 160 7.19 8.89 11.73
C LEU A 160 6.06 8.38 12.65
N ILE A 161 6.42 7.87 13.85
CA ILE A 161 5.45 7.47 14.88
C ILE A 161 4.47 8.60 15.17
N LEU A 162 4.98 9.84 15.31
CA LEU A 162 4.17 10.95 15.75
C LEU A 162 3.06 11.29 14.74
N PRO A 163 3.34 11.68 13.48
CA PRO A 163 2.27 12.02 12.53
C PRO A 163 1.31 10.84 12.27
N LEU A 164 1.80 9.60 12.25
CA LEU A 164 0.93 8.43 12.08
C LEU A 164 -0.01 8.20 13.27
N SER A 165 0.50 8.29 14.49
CA SER A 165 -0.29 8.07 15.71
C SER A 165 -1.29 9.22 15.91
N VAL A 166 -0.85 10.46 15.73
CA VAL A 166 -1.69 11.66 15.81
C VAL A 166 -2.84 11.59 14.81
N GLY A 167 -2.54 11.26 13.55
CA GLY A 167 -3.56 11.10 12.50
C GLY A 167 -4.53 9.96 12.78
N ALA A 168 -4.03 8.80 13.23
CA ALA A 168 -4.90 7.67 13.56
C ALA A 168 -5.77 7.93 14.78
N ILE A 169 -5.24 8.55 15.83
CA ILE A 169 -6.02 8.94 17.02
C ILE A 169 -7.11 9.94 16.63
N TYR A 170 -6.77 10.96 15.82
CA TYR A 170 -7.75 11.92 15.32
C TYR A 170 -8.85 11.25 14.50
N GLN A 171 -8.48 10.33 13.61
CA GLN A 171 -9.43 9.53 12.84
C GLN A 171 -10.38 8.74 13.75
N GLY A 172 -9.83 8.03 14.75
CA GLY A 172 -10.61 7.18 15.63
C GLY A 172 -11.53 7.95 16.58
N THR A 173 -11.09 9.11 17.10
CA THR A 173 -11.84 9.86 18.12
C THR A 173 -12.74 10.94 17.54
N VAL A 174 -12.27 11.69 16.53
CA VAL A 174 -13.00 12.84 15.97
C VAL A 174 -13.74 12.44 14.70
N GLN A 175 -13.04 11.95 13.68
CA GLN A 175 -13.66 11.68 12.37
C GLN A 175 -14.68 10.56 12.45
N ARG A 176 -14.41 9.49 13.21
CA ARG A 176 -15.40 8.42 13.44
C ARG A 176 -16.66 8.94 14.12
N ALA A 177 -16.54 9.78 15.13
CA ALA A 177 -17.71 10.36 15.82
C ALA A 177 -18.56 11.22 14.86
N GLN A 178 -17.91 11.99 13.98
CA GLN A 178 -18.59 12.75 12.93
C GLN A 178 -19.26 11.83 11.90
N THR A 179 -18.56 10.78 11.48
CA THR A 179 -19.07 9.81 10.49
C THR A 179 -20.28 9.05 11.04
N LEU A 180 -20.26 8.67 12.32
CA LEU A 180 -21.38 8.02 12.99
C LEU A 180 -22.59 8.96 13.08
N ARG A 181 -22.39 10.23 13.44
CA ARG A 181 -23.49 11.22 13.47
C ARG A 181 -24.08 11.47 12.08
N ALA A 182 -23.25 11.61 11.05
CA ALA A 182 -23.72 11.77 9.68
C ALA A 182 -24.47 10.53 9.21
N TYR A 183 -23.96 9.33 9.52
CA TYR A 183 -24.67 8.09 9.24
C TYR A 183 -26.01 8.01 9.98
N GLU A 184 -26.08 8.40 11.26
CA GLU A 184 -27.33 8.42 12.02
C GLU A 184 -28.35 9.40 11.42
N GLN A 185 -27.88 10.53 10.85
CA GLN A 185 -28.72 11.51 10.17
C GLN A 185 -29.25 11.01 8.83
N ASP A 186 -28.41 10.30 8.07
CA ASP A 186 -28.68 9.90 6.68
C ASP A 186 -28.94 8.38 6.54
N LYS A 187 -29.20 7.65 7.64
CA LYS A 187 -29.27 6.18 7.67
C LYS A 187 -30.28 5.65 6.65
N ASP A 188 -31.49 6.21 6.65
CA ASP A 188 -32.57 5.77 5.77
C ASP A 188 -32.24 6.04 4.29
N GLU A 189 -31.61 7.17 3.98
CA GLU A 189 -31.18 7.49 2.62
C GLU A 189 -30.05 6.56 2.15
N ILE A 190 -29.07 6.28 3.00
CA ILE A 190 -27.98 5.32 2.71
C ILE A 190 -28.55 3.92 2.47
N MET A 191 -29.56 3.51 3.22
CA MET A 191 -30.24 2.24 3.03
C MET A 191 -31.03 2.20 1.73
N GLN A 192 -31.89 3.20 1.49
CA GLN A 192 -32.72 3.29 0.28
C GLN A 192 -31.88 3.35 -1.00
N SER A 193 -30.81 4.16 -1.00
CA SER A 193 -29.91 4.30 -2.15
C SER A 193 -29.17 3.02 -2.52
N ARG A 194 -29.04 2.08 -1.57
CA ARG A 194 -28.39 0.77 -1.77
C ARG A 194 -29.38 -0.39 -1.90
N GLY A 195 -30.67 -0.12 -1.79
CA GLY A 195 -31.71 -1.16 -1.74
C GLY A 195 -31.56 -2.09 -0.54
N TRP A 196 -31.00 -1.60 0.57
CA TRP A 196 -30.80 -2.39 1.78
C TRP A 196 -32.01 -2.30 2.71
N THR A 197 -32.38 -3.43 3.31
CA THR A 197 -33.32 -3.49 4.44
C THR A 197 -32.56 -3.59 5.75
N GLU A 198 -33.18 -3.23 6.89
CA GLU A 198 -32.53 -3.35 8.22
C GLU A 198 -32.13 -4.80 8.54
N GLU A 199 -32.84 -5.77 7.95
CA GLU A 199 -32.59 -7.19 8.13
C GLU A 199 -31.56 -7.77 7.14
N SER A 200 -31.13 -7.00 6.13
CA SER A 200 -30.14 -7.44 5.14
C SER A 200 -28.78 -7.71 5.79
N ALA A 201 -28.06 -8.69 5.26
CA ALA A 201 -26.76 -9.07 5.79
C ALA A 201 -25.70 -7.99 5.55
N GLU A 202 -25.79 -7.32 4.42
CA GLU A 202 -24.98 -6.20 3.95
C GLU A 202 -25.09 -5.02 4.90
N PHE A 203 -26.32 -4.64 5.27
CA PHE A 203 -26.56 -3.54 6.20
C PHE A 203 -25.97 -3.83 7.58
N ARG A 204 -26.24 -5.01 8.15
CA ARG A 204 -25.67 -5.40 9.45
C ARG A 204 -24.14 -5.43 9.43
N LYS A 205 -23.54 -5.88 8.33
CA LYS A 205 -22.08 -5.89 8.15
C LYS A 205 -21.53 -4.46 8.05
N TYR A 206 -22.23 -3.59 7.33
CA TYR A 206 -21.89 -2.17 7.21
C TYR A 206 -21.96 -1.47 8.57
N GLU A 207 -23.08 -1.58 9.28
CA GLU A 207 -23.31 -0.94 10.59
C GLU A 207 -22.34 -1.46 11.65
N ARG A 208 -22.06 -2.77 11.66
CA ARG A 208 -21.02 -3.33 12.54
C ARG A 208 -19.66 -2.72 12.27
N ARG A 209 -19.24 -2.63 11.01
CA ARG A 209 -17.93 -2.07 10.64
C ARG A 209 -17.85 -0.58 10.96
N LEU A 210 -18.94 0.15 10.77
CA LEU A 210 -19.02 1.56 11.11
C LEU A 210 -18.89 1.79 12.64
N ASN A 211 -19.54 0.93 13.42
CA ASN A 211 -19.50 0.96 14.87
C ASN A 211 -18.22 0.38 15.48
N GLN A 212 -17.40 -0.36 14.72
CA GLN A 212 -16.16 -0.93 15.23
C GLN A 212 -15.11 0.18 15.44
N PHE A 213 -14.62 0.32 16.67
CA PHE A 213 -13.53 1.26 16.96
C PHE A 213 -12.19 0.60 16.64
N GLU A 214 -11.66 0.86 15.44
CA GLU A 214 -10.34 0.42 15.04
C GLU A 214 -9.52 1.57 14.45
N LEU A 215 -8.29 1.71 14.92
CA LEU A 215 -7.35 2.63 14.31
C LEU A 215 -6.76 1.99 13.05
N THR A 216 -7.10 2.57 11.89
CA THR A 216 -6.60 2.13 10.57
C THR A 216 -5.60 3.11 9.95
N GLY A 217 -5.50 4.32 10.50
CA GLY A 217 -4.68 5.39 9.96
C GLY A 217 -5.02 5.67 8.48
N ARG A 218 -4.00 6.10 7.72
CA ARG A 218 -4.13 6.34 6.27
C ARG A 218 -4.06 5.06 5.42
N THR A 219 -3.84 3.90 6.04
CA THR A 219 -3.71 2.62 5.33
C THR A 219 -5.06 1.99 4.96
N GLY A 220 -6.13 2.37 5.68
CA GLY A 220 -7.47 1.81 5.53
C GLY A 220 -7.68 0.44 6.19
N PHE A 221 -6.64 -0.19 6.73
CA PHE A 221 -6.71 -1.52 7.36
C PHE A 221 -5.99 -1.55 8.72
N SER A 222 -6.69 -1.97 9.77
CA SER A 222 -6.15 -2.04 11.13
C SER A 222 -4.95 -2.97 11.26
N ASN A 223 -4.96 -4.10 10.55
CA ASN A 223 -3.82 -5.03 10.57
C ASN A 223 -2.58 -4.47 9.84
N VAL A 224 -2.77 -3.79 8.71
CA VAL A 224 -1.66 -3.16 7.97
C VAL A 224 -1.04 -2.05 8.81
N PHE A 225 -1.88 -1.17 9.37
CA PHE A 225 -1.43 -0.11 10.27
C PHE A 225 -0.80 -0.65 11.56
N GLY A 226 -1.39 -1.70 12.15
CA GLY A 226 -0.84 -2.43 13.28
C GLY A 226 0.56 -2.95 12.99
N THR A 227 0.81 -3.48 11.78
CA THR A 227 2.16 -3.90 11.37
C THR A 227 3.16 -2.76 11.38
N MET A 228 2.76 -1.58 10.88
CA MET A 228 3.59 -0.38 10.90
C MET A 228 3.90 0.03 12.34
N MET A 229 2.90 0.08 13.23
CA MET A 229 3.08 0.48 14.63
C MET A 229 3.95 -0.52 15.41
N LEU A 230 3.77 -1.83 15.19
CA LEU A 230 4.67 -2.88 15.70
C LEU A 230 6.12 -2.60 15.30
N THR A 231 6.34 -2.33 14.01
CA THR A 231 7.67 -2.14 13.45
C THR A 231 8.32 -0.91 14.08
N LEU A 232 7.59 0.20 14.13
CA LEU A 232 8.08 1.45 14.71
C LEU A 232 8.31 1.37 16.22
N ALA A 233 7.43 0.68 16.96
CA ALA A 233 7.58 0.48 18.41
C ALA A 233 8.86 -0.30 18.73
N CYS A 234 9.14 -1.41 18.03
CA CYS A 234 10.37 -2.18 18.21
C CYS A 234 11.63 -1.36 17.92
N VAL A 235 11.62 -0.55 16.84
CA VAL A 235 12.75 0.32 16.49
C VAL A 235 12.96 1.41 17.53
N ALA A 236 11.91 2.10 17.95
CA ALA A 236 11.98 3.16 18.96
C ALA A 236 12.44 2.63 20.33
N ALA A 237 11.98 1.44 20.73
CA ALA A 237 12.42 0.76 21.94
C ALA A 237 13.94 0.45 21.88
N GLY A 238 14.43 -0.06 20.75
CA GLY A 238 15.86 -0.29 20.53
C GLY A 238 16.70 0.98 20.63
N VAL A 239 16.23 2.10 20.08
CA VAL A 239 16.86 3.42 20.21
C VAL A 239 16.87 3.91 21.66
N SER A 240 15.75 3.81 22.36
CA SER A 240 15.65 4.21 23.77
C SER A 240 16.62 3.41 24.66
N LEU A 241 16.63 2.08 24.54
CA LEU A 241 17.54 1.20 25.28
C LEU A 241 19.01 1.50 25.01
N CYS A 242 19.34 1.83 23.75
CA CYS A 242 20.69 2.22 23.37
C CYS A 242 21.16 3.47 24.14
N HIS A 243 20.29 4.46 24.28
CA HIS A 243 20.61 5.67 25.03
C HIS A 243 20.70 5.44 26.53
N VAL A 244 19.79 4.63 27.11
CA VAL A 244 19.82 4.30 28.55
C VAL A 244 21.12 3.58 28.92
N ARG A 245 21.45 2.48 28.24
CA ARG A 245 22.62 1.64 28.55
C ARG A 245 23.97 2.34 28.34
N SER A 246 24.00 3.36 27.49
CA SER A 246 25.22 4.13 27.24
C SER A 246 25.64 5.04 28.40
N ARG A 247 24.76 5.27 29.39
CA ARG A 247 25.09 5.99 30.62
C ARG A 247 25.95 5.14 31.57
N ASP A 248 25.57 3.88 31.77
CA ASP A 248 26.18 3.02 32.78
C ASP A 248 27.69 2.81 32.53
N ARG A 249 28.08 2.66 31.25
CA ARG A 249 29.49 2.46 30.86
C ARG A 249 30.40 3.66 31.11
N ARG A 250 29.86 4.89 31.22
CA ARG A 250 30.67 6.08 31.48
C ARG A 250 31.06 6.21 32.95
N GLY A 251 30.24 5.71 33.88
CA GLY A 251 30.55 5.73 35.31
C GLY A 251 31.82 4.95 35.63
N GLU A 252 32.09 3.89 34.87
CA GLU A 252 33.18 2.96 35.14
C GLU A 252 34.51 3.41 34.50
N SER A 253 34.48 4.03 33.31
CA SER A 253 35.70 4.43 32.60
C SER A 253 36.21 5.82 32.96
N GLN A 254 35.41 6.66 33.63
CA GLN A 254 35.75 8.05 33.94
C GLN A 254 36.28 8.23 35.39
N GLN A 255 36.43 7.14 36.14
CA GLN A 255 36.91 7.17 37.54
C GLN A 255 38.44 7.10 37.67
N VAL A 256 39.20 7.03 36.56
CA VAL A 256 40.66 6.75 36.63
C VAL A 256 41.58 7.96 36.40
N ASP A 257 41.14 9.07 35.80
CA ASP A 257 41.99 10.27 35.65
C ASP A 257 41.42 11.48 36.41
N SER A 258 41.68 11.45 37.72
CA SER A 258 41.45 12.53 38.67
C SER A 258 42.29 13.78 38.31
N GLY A 259 41.67 14.83 37.79
CA GLY A 259 42.31 16.15 37.72
C GLY A 259 41.54 17.20 36.93
N SER A 260 40.85 16.81 35.85
CA SER A 260 40.01 17.76 35.12
C SER A 260 38.59 17.74 35.67
N ILE A 261 38.17 18.84 36.29
CA ILE A 261 36.76 19.16 36.61
C ILE A 261 36.02 19.38 35.28
N GLY A 262 35.85 18.30 34.52
CA GLY A 262 35.07 18.27 33.30
C GLY A 262 33.61 18.26 33.68
N LEU A 263 32.90 19.33 33.35
CA LEU A 263 31.46 19.48 33.53
C LEU A 263 30.72 18.16 33.18
N PRO A 264 29.82 17.69 34.05
CA PRO A 264 29.18 16.39 33.93
C PRO A 264 28.57 16.22 32.54
N GLY A 265 28.84 15.05 31.94
CA GLY A 265 28.40 14.66 30.60
C GLY A 265 26.99 15.16 30.28
N THR A 266 26.90 15.91 29.20
CA THR A 266 25.77 16.72 28.74
C THR A 266 24.40 16.06 28.98
N ARG A 267 23.50 16.76 29.69
CA ARG A 267 22.08 16.42 29.96
C ARG A 267 21.27 15.93 28.73
N SER A 268 21.75 16.16 27.51
CA SER A 268 21.10 15.84 26.23
C SER A 268 20.83 14.35 25.98
N ASP A 269 21.68 13.43 26.44
CA ASP A 269 21.48 11.99 26.16
C ASP A 269 20.28 11.40 26.94
N GLY A 270 20.04 11.90 28.16
CA GLY A 270 18.86 11.51 28.93
C GLY A 270 17.55 11.97 28.28
N VAL A 271 17.54 13.19 27.75
CA VAL A 271 16.38 13.75 27.04
C VAL A 271 16.08 12.91 25.79
N ARG A 272 17.10 12.49 25.04
CA ARG A 272 16.93 11.61 23.86
C ARG A 272 16.40 10.23 24.24
N ALA A 273 16.88 9.64 25.34
CA ALA A 273 16.38 8.36 25.84
C ALA A 273 14.89 8.41 26.18
N ILE A 274 14.49 9.46 26.93
CA ILE A 274 13.10 9.70 27.33
C ILE A 274 12.24 9.94 26.09
N LEU A 275 12.69 10.78 25.15
CA LEU A 275 11.97 11.07 23.92
C LEU A 275 11.71 9.78 23.10
N ALA A 276 12.73 8.97 22.86
CA ALA A 276 12.58 7.70 22.15
C ALA A 276 11.68 6.71 22.91
N GLY A 277 11.76 6.70 24.25
CA GLY A 277 10.90 5.87 25.10
C GLY A 277 9.43 6.28 25.03
N VAL A 278 9.13 7.58 25.09
CA VAL A 278 7.78 8.13 24.91
C VAL A 278 7.24 7.77 23.53
N LEU A 279 8.06 7.87 22.47
CA LEU A 279 7.64 7.47 21.13
C LEU A 279 7.37 5.96 21.03
N ALA A 280 8.19 5.12 21.67
CA ALA A 280 7.93 3.67 21.74
C ALA A 280 6.60 3.37 22.45
N LEU A 281 6.30 4.06 23.55
CA LEU A 281 5.03 3.94 24.27
C LEU A 281 3.85 4.44 23.44
N LEU A 282 4.00 5.55 22.71
CA LEU A 282 2.97 6.06 21.81
C LEU A 282 2.67 5.08 20.66
N ALA A 283 3.71 4.51 20.03
CA ALA A 283 3.54 3.49 19.00
C ALA A 283 2.91 2.21 19.56
N GLY A 284 3.33 1.77 20.74
CA GLY A 284 2.75 0.60 21.43
C GLY A 284 1.29 0.81 21.85
N GLY A 285 0.95 1.98 22.38
CA GLY A 285 -0.43 2.35 22.71
C GLY A 285 -1.31 2.41 21.45
N THR A 286 -0.81 3.02 20.37
CA THR A 286 -1.50 3.05 19.09
C THR A 286 -1.68 1.65 18.51
N LEU A 287 -0.67 0.78 18.61
CA LEU A 287 -0.75 -0.64 18.23
C LEU A 287 -1.88 -1.35 18.98
N ILE A 288 -2.01 -1.16 20.29
CA ILE A 288 -3.09 -1.76 21.09
C ILE A 288 -4.46 -1.27 20.59
N LEU A 289 -4.59 0.02 20.30
CA LEU A 289 -5.83 0.63 19.79
C LEU A 289 -6.18 0.22 18.34
N THR A 290 -5.27 -0.44 17.61
CA THR A 290 -5.64 -1.07 16.33
C THR A 290 -6.50 -2.32 16.50
N PHE A 291 -6.52 -2.93 17.69
CA PHE A 291 -7.13 -4.23 17.96
C PHE A 291 -6.65 -5.38 17.04
N SER A 292 -5.53 -5.19 16.35
CA SER A 292 -4.94 -6.23 15.50
C SER A 292 -4.27 -7.30 16.37
N LYS A 293 -5.01 -8.39 16.63
CA LYS A 293 -4.52 -9.56 17.38
C LYS A 293 -3.24 -10.12 16.77
N GLY A 294 -3.17 -10.19 15.43
CA GLY A 294 -2.00 -10.65 14.70
C GLY A 294 -0.77 -9.78 14.92
N ALA A 295 -0.92 -8.45 14.84
CA ALA A 295 0.20 -7.52 15.04
C ALA A 295 0.69 -7.53 16.49
N LEU A 296 -0.22 -7.58 17.47
CA LEU A 296 0.10 -7.67 18.89
C LEU A 296 0.86 -8.97 19.22
N ALA A 297 0.36 -10.11 18.74
CA ALA A 297 1.01 -11.41 18.93
C ALA A 297 2.39 -11.42 18.25
N ALA A 298 2.50 -10.90 17.03
CA ALA A 298 3.76 -10.83 16.31
C ALA A 298 4.79 -9.94 17.01
N CYS A 299 4.37 -8.81 17.57
CA CYS A 299 5.21 -7.93 18.38
C CYS A 299 5.75 -8.63 19.63
N ALA A 300 4.88 -9.32 20.36
CA ALA A 300 5.26 -10.09 21.55
C ALA A 300 6.26 -11.20 21.20
N ILE A 301 5.93 -12.04 20.20
CA ILE A 301 6.78 -13.16 19.76
C ILE A 301 8.14 -12.66 19.28
N ALA A 302 8.17 -11.61 18.44
CA ALA A 302 9.42 -11.09 17.90
C ALA A 302 10.31 -10.45 18.97
N THR A 303 9.71 -9.75 19.95
CA THR A 303 10.45 -9.16 21.08
C THR A 303 11.05 -10.24 21.96
N VAL A 304 10.27 -11.28 22.30
CA VAL A 304 10.76 -12.43 23.08
C VAL A 304 11.84 -13.19 22.31
N ALA A 305 11.64 -13.44 21.02
CA ALA A 305 12.60 -14.12 20.16
C ALA A 305 13.92 -13.35 20.06
N ALA A 306 13.88 -12.03 19.88
CA ALA A 306 15.07 -11.18 19.84
C ALA A 306 15.79 -11.13 21.20
N ALA A 307 15.05 -11.07 22.32
CA ALA A 307 15.62 -11.10 23.66
C ALA A 307 16.29 -12.45 23.98
N ALA A 308 15.64 -13.56 23.61
CA ALA A 308 16.19 -14.91 23.74
C ALA A 308 17.42 -15.09 22.85
N ALA A 309 17.38 -14.62 21.59
CA ALA A 309 18.50 -14.67 20.68
C ALA A 309 19.72 -13.89 21.21
N TRP A 310 19.48 -12.71 21.79
CA TRP A 310 20.50 -11.91 22.45
C TRP A 310 21.09 -12.61 23.68
N TRP A 311 20.23 -13.15 24.56
CA TRP A 311 20.66 -13.83 25.77
C TRP A 311 21.52 -15.07 25.47
N VAL A 312 21.06 -15.92 24.54
CA VAL A 312 21.79 -17.11 24.09
C VAL A 312 23.12 -16.74 23.43
N ALA A 313 23.11 -15.78 22.50
CA ALA A 313 24.33 -15.35 21.83
C ALA A 313 25.39 -14.82 22.82
N ARG A 314 24.95 -14.12 23.87
CA ARG A 314 25.83 -13.61 24.92
C ARG A 314 26.31 -14.69 25.89
N ARG A 315 25.46 -15.64 26.28
CA ARG A 315 25.77 -16.65 27.30
C ARG A 315 26.49 -17.88 26.74
N LEU A 316 26.05 -18.37 25.59
CA LEU A 316 26.57 -19.60 24.97
C LEU A 316 27.62 -19.33 23.89
N GLY A 317 27.88 -18.05 23.55
CA GLY A 317 28.79 -17.69 22.46
C GLY A 317 28.29 -18.12 21.08
N TRP A 318 27.01 -18.48 20.96
CA TRP A 318 26.42 -18.89 19.69
C TRP A 318 26.38 -17.68 18.75
N GLY A 319 27.19 -17.74 17.69
CA GLY A 319 27.40 -16.64 16.77
C GLY A 319 26.23 -16.38 15.81
N ALA A 320 26.57 -15.97 14.59
CA ALA A 320 25.60 -15.57 13.56
C ALA A 320 24.54 -16.61 13.19
N TRP A 321 24.83 -17.89 13.37
CA TRP A 321 23.91 -18.95 13.03
C TRP A 321 22.65 -18.95 13.91
N TRP A 322 22.77 -18.71 15.21
CA TRP A 322 21.61 -18.74 16.11
C TRP A 322 20.58 -17.66 15.77
N TRP A 323 21.03 -16.43 15.50
CA TRP A 323 20.13 -15.34 15.07
C TRP A 323 19.42 -15.64 13.75
N ARG A 324 20.10 -16.31 12.80
CA ARG A 324 19.50 -16.75 11.54
C ARG A 324 18.46 -17.85 11.79
N PHE A 325 18.78 -18.81 12.65
CA PHE A 325 17.88 -19.89 13.03
C PHE A 325 16.62 -19.35 13.69
N VAL A 326 16.74 -18.44 14.66
CA VAL A 326 15.58 -17.82 15.33
C VAL A 326 14.70 -17.07 14.33
N GLY A 327 15.30 -16.28 13.43
CA GLY A 327 14.54 -15.59 12.38
C GLY A 327 13.78 -16.55 11.45
N PHE A 328 14.42 -17.65 11.06
CA PHE A 328 13.79 -18.69 10.25
C PHE A 328 12.69 -19.45 11.03
N ALA A 329 12.93 -19.76 12.30
CA ALA A 329 11.95 -20.43 13.17
C ALA A 329 10.69 -19.58 13.34
N VAL A 330 10.82 -18.27 13.52
CA VAL A 330 9.68 -17.33 13.57
C VAL A 330 8.85 -17.40 12.29
N LEU A 331 9.50 -17.43 11.12
CA LEU A 331 8.81 -17.60 9.85
C LEU A 331 8.05 -18.95 9.78
N VAL A 332 8.71 -20.04 10.15
CA VAL A 332 8.12 -21.39 10.15
C VAL A 332 6.92 -21.47 11.10
N VAL A 333 6.99 -20.85 12.28
CA VAL A 333 5.89 -20.80 13.24
C VAL A 333 4.67 -20.09 12.65
N GLY A 334 4.86 -18.95 11.96
CA GLY A 334 3.77 -18.26 11.27
C GLY A 334 3.11 -19.12 10.19
N VAL A 335 3.91 -19.85 9.42
CA VAL A 335 3.42 -20.78 8.39
C VAL A 335 2.68 -21.96 9.01
N ALA A 336 3.25 -22.57 10.04
CA ALA A 336 2.66 -23.71 10.74
C ALA A 336 1.32 -23.33 11.40
N ALA A 337 1.21 -22.14 12.01
CA ALA A 337 -0.02 -21.67 12.64
C ALA A 337 -1.22 -21.67 11.67
N VAL A 338 -1.02 -21.27 10.42
CA VAL A 338 -2.07 -21.26 9.40
C VAL A 338 -2.36 -22.67 8.87
N LEU A 339 -1.32 -23.47 8.61
CA LEU A 339 -1.48 -24.81 8.04
C LEU A 339 -2.08 -25.82 9.01
N LEU A 340 -1.76 -25.72 10.31
CA LEU A 340 -2.26 -26.63 11.34
C LEU A 340 -3.68 -26.26 11.81
N ARG A 341 -4.12 -25.01 11.59
CA ARG A 341 -5.42 -24.53 12.06
C ARG A 341 -6.62 -25.39 11.63
N PRO A 342 -6.75 -25.84 10.36
CA PRO A 342 -7.86 -26.69 9.94
C PRO A 342 -7.84 -28.07 10.61
N GLN A 343 -6.67 -28.57 11.00
CA GLN A 343 -6.50 -29.88 11.63
C GLN A 343 -6.81 -29.84 13.13
N MET A 344 -6.52 -28.72 13.80
CA MET A 344 -6.54 -28.65 15.26
C MET A 344 -7.91 -28.39 15.89
N MET A 345 -8.82 -27.63 15.26
CA MET A 345 -10.06 -27.19 15.94
C MET A 345 -11.36 -27.46 15.17
N GLY A 346 -11.34 -28.29 14.13
CA GLY A 346 -12.52 -28.55 13.29
C GLY A 346 -13.12 -27.28 12.66
N ALA A 347 -14.26 -27.43 11.98
CA ALA A 347 -14.97 -26.33 11.34
C ALA A 347 -15.84 -25.51 12.32
N SER A 348 -16.16 -26.06 13.50
CA SER A 348 -17.14 -25.53 14.46
C SER A 348 -16.55 -24.72 15.62
N ALA A 349 -15.23 -24.46 15.67
CA ALA A 349 -14.65 -23.65 16.73
C ALA A 349 -15.04 -22.17 16.59
N ASP A 350 -16.04 -21.74 17.36
CA ASP A 350 -16.68 -20.43 17.33
C ASP A 350 -15.76 -19.21 17.58
N GLY A 351 -14.49 -19.39 17.92
CA GLY A 351 -13.62 -18.30 18.37
C GLY A 351 -12.67 -17.67 17.34
N GLU A 352 -12.21 -18.42 16.33
CA GLU A 352 -11.04 -18.00 15.54
C GLU A 352 -11.16 -18.45 14.07
N ARG A 353 -11.92 -17.67 13.28
CA ARG A 353 -12.19 -17.96 11.86
C ARG A 353 -11.12 -17.40 10.91
N SER A 354 -10.33 -16.42 11.36
CA SER A 354 -9.36 -15.71 10.52
C SER A 354 -8.29 -16.64 9.95
N LEU A 355 -7.58 -17.42 10.79
CA LEU A 355 -6.56 -18.34 10.30
C LEU A 355 -7.13 -19.47 9.43
N LEU A 356 -8.38 -19.91 9.71
CA LEU A 356 -9.07 -20.89 8.88
C LEU A 356 -9.27 -20.35 7.46
N PHE A 357 -9.81 -19.14 7.31
CA PHE A 357 -9.97 -18.52 6.00
C PHE A 357 -8.61 -18.28 5.30
N ARG A 358 -7.59 -17.84 6.03
CA ARG A 358 -6.24 -17.70 5.46
C ARG A 358 -5.68 -19.01 4.93
N SER A 359 -5.96 -20.14 5.58
CA SER A 359 -5.58 -21.46 5.07
C SER A 359 -6.27 -21.79 3.73
N MET A 360 -7.52 -21.38 3.53
CA MET A 360 -8.24 -21.54 2.26
C MET A 360 -7.60 -20.68 1.16
N TYR A 361 -7.17 -19.46 1.50
CA TYR A 361 -6.49 -18.57 0.56
C TYR A 361 -5.16 -19.14 0.10
N TRP A 362 -4.43 -19.78 1.02
CA TRP A 362 -3.16 -20.42 0.71
C TRP A 362 -3.34 -21.66 -0.17
N ARG A 363 -4.37 -22.47 0.09
CA ARG A 363 -4.71 -23.61 -0.77
C ARG A 363 -5.04 -23.16 -2.18
N ALA A 364 -5.85 -22.11 -2.33
CA ALA A 364 -6.18 -21.53 -3.63
C ALA A 364 -4.93 -20.97 -4.34
N ALA A 365 -4.08 -20.19 -3.65
CA ALA A 365 -2.85 -19.68 -4.23
C ALA A 365 -1.87 -20.81 -4.63
N ALA A 366 -1.78 -21.87 -3.83
CA ALA A 366 -0.99 -23.05 -4.16
C ALA A 366 -1.54 -23.81 -5.38
N ALA A 367 -2.87 -23.85 -5.56
CA ALA A 367 -3.49 -24.39 -6.77
C ALA A 367 -3.10 -23.56 -8.00
N MET A 368 -3.18 -22.21 -7.92
CA MET A 368 -2.72 -21.32 -9.00
C MET A 368 -1.26 -21.57 -9.38
N ILE A 369 -0.36 -21.66 -8.39
CA ILE A 369 1.07 -21.91 -8.64
C ILE A 369 1.26 -23.28 -9.30
N ARG A 370 0.53 -24.30 -8.86
CA ARG A 370 0.62 -25.66 -9.42
C ARG A 370 0.13 -25.71 -10.86
N GLU A 371 -0.96 -25.03 -11.17
CA GLU A 371 -1.53 -24.94 -12.51
C GLU A 371 -0.61 -24.18 -13.47
N ASP A 372 -0.03 -23.05 -13.04
CA ASP A 372 0.99 -22.32 -13.82
C ASP A 372 2.23 -23.22 -14.08
N MET A 373 2.69 -23.97 -13.07
CA MET A 373 3.81 -24.92 -13.22
C MET A 373 3.46 -26.17 -14.05
N ALA A 374 2.21 -26.61 -14.07
CA ALA A 374 1.78 -27.73 -14.92
C ALA A 374 1.77 -27.33 -16.40
N SER A 375 1.46 -26.06 -16.69
CA SER A 375 1.50 -25.51 -18.06
C SER A 375 2.89 -25.60 -18.69
N LEU A 376 3.96 -25.45 -17.88
CA LEU A 376 5.35 -25.64 -18.30
C LEU A 376 5.66 -27.06 -18.78
N ARG A 377 4.99 -28.06 -18.22
CA ARG A 377 5.24 -29.47 -18.54
C ARG A 377 4.48 -29.93 -19.78
N GLY A 378 3.67 -29.09 -20.42
CA GLY A 378 2.89 -29.44 -21.60
C GLY A 378 1.75 -30.44 -21.35
N HIS A 379 1.38 -30.69 -20.08
CA HIS A 379 0.40 -31.71 -19.71
C HIS A 379 -1.06 -31.23 -19.73
N VAL A 380 -1.30 -29.92 -19.92
CA VAL A 380 -2.66 -29.36 -19.94
C VAL A 380 -2.89 -28.69 -21.28
N ASP A 381 -3.96 -29.10 -21.97
CA ASP A 381 -4.38 -28.48 -23.22
C ASP A 381 -4.64 -27.00 -22.95
N ARG A 382 -3.81 -26.14 -23.57
CA ARG A 382 -3.80 -24.69 -23.36
C ARG A 382 -5.15 -24.04 -23.66
N ARG A 383 -6.10 -24.75 -24.28
CA ARG A 383 -7.41 -24.23 -24.68
C ARG A 383 -8.39 -24.09 -23.52
N ASP A 384 -8.38 -24.99 -22.54
CA ASP A 384 -9.37 -24.99 -21.47
C ASP A 384 -9.02 -24.05 -20.32
N LEU A 385 -7.73 -23.77 -20.11
CA LEU A 385 -7.23 -22.80 -19.12
C LEU A 385 -6.84 -21.44 -19.72
N ARG A 386 -7.30 -21.10 -20.94
CA ARG A 386 -7.17 -19.73 -21.48
C ARG A 386 -7.97 -18.77 -20.58
N GLY A 387 -7.28 -18.22 -19.58
CA GLY A 387 -7.85 -17.34 -18.57
C GLY A 387 -7.21 -17.46 -17.19
N VAL A 388 -6.53 -18.58 -16.87
CA VAL A 388 -6.03 -18.86 -15.51
C VAL A 388 -4.53 -18.59 -15.32
N GLY A 389 -3.78 -18.25 -16.39
CA GLY A 389 -2.40 -17.76 -16.31
C GLY A 389 -1.33 -18.83 -16.49
N GLY A 390 -1.11 -19.28 -17.73
CA GLY A 390 -0.15 -20.35 -18.08
C GLY A 390 1.15 -19.87 -18.72
N ASP A 391 1.79 -18.82 -18.17
CA ASP A 391 2.97 -18.18 -18.79
C ASP A 391 4.21 -18.12 -17.88
N VAL A 392 4.34 -18.93 -16.82
CA VAL A 392 5.54 -18.95 -15.90
C VAL A 392 5.72 -17.67 -15.07
N ILE A 393 4.97 -16.63 -15.44
CA ILE A 393 5.02 -15.29 -14.89
C ILE A 393 3.85 -15.10 -13.90
N GLY A 394 3.13 -16.19 -13.55
CA GLY A 394 2.00 -16.17 -12.62
C GLY A 394 0.73 -15.55 -13.22
N VAL A 395 -0.28 -15.37 -12.36
CA VAL A 395 -1.61 -14.93 -12.78
C VAL A 395 -1.71 -13.41 -12.99
N GLY A 396 -0.78 -12.63 -12.44
CA GLY A 396 -0.83 -11.16 -12.38
C GLY A 396 -1.51 -10.64 -11.11
N PRO A 397 -0.98 -9.59 -10.44
CA PRO A 397 -1.54 -9.12 -9.18
C PRO A 397 -2.98 -8.59 -9.29
N GLY A 398 -3.35 -7.97 -10.42
CA GLY A 398 -4.72 -7.50 -10.65
C GLY A 398 -5.73 -8.61 -10.95
N ARG A 399 -5.26 -9.83 -11.22
CA ARG A 399 -6.07 -10.98 -11.63
C ARG A 399 -6.21 -12.04 -10.55
N PHE A 400 -5.54 -11.87 -9.40
CA PHE A 400 -5.58 -12.83 -8.31
C PHE A 400 -7.01 -13.14 -7.86
N GLN A 401 -7.84 -12.12 -7.62
CA GLN A 401 -9.22 -12.31 -7.15
C GLN A 401 -10.05 -13.18 -8.09
N GLN A 402 -9.92 -13.00 -9.40
CA GLN A 402 -10.75 -13.75 -10.35
C GLN A 402 -10.29 -15.19 -10.47
N THR A 403 -8.98 -15.39 -10.48
CA THR A 403 -8.43 -16.74 -10.47
C THR A 403 -8.83 -17.44 -9.17
N PHE A 404 -8.84 -16.69 -8.07
CA PHE A 404 -9.27 -17.17 -6.76
C PHE A 404 -10.73 -17.64 -6.79
N LEU A 405 -11.66 -16.91 -7.43
CA LEU A 405 -13.06 -17.35 -7.55
C LEU A 405 -13.22 -18.71 -8.25
N ILE A 406 -12.31 -19.05 -9.16
CA ILE A 406 -12.32 -20.34 -9.88
C ILE A 406 -11.78 -21.47 -9.00
N VAL A 407 -10.65 -21.23 -8.30
CA VAL A 407 -9.92 -22.29 -7.58
C VAL A 407 -10.15 -22.29 -6.07
N LYS A 408 -10.97 -21.37 -5.53
CA LYS A 408 -11.26 -21.32 -4.10
C LYS A 408 -12.03 -22.57 -3.67
N PRO A 409 -11.82 -23.06 -2.44
CA PRO A 409 -12.67 -24.10 -1.87
C PRO A 409 -14.15 -23.69 -1.85
N GLU A 410 -15.07 -24.62 -2.08
CA GLU A 410 -16.52 -24.33 -2.14
C GLU A 410 -17.05 -23.71 -0.85
N ASN A 411 -16.45 -24.06 0.29
CA ASN A 411 -16.84 -23.54 1.61
C ASN A 411 -16.16 -22.21 1.97
N CYS A 412 -15.44 -21.57 1.04
CA CYS A 412 -14.83 -20.27 1.24
C CYS A 412 -15.81 -19.15 0.87
N PRO A 413 -16.41 -18.45 1.86
CA PRO A 413 -17.40 -17.40 1.59
C PRO A 413 -16.75 -16.12 1.07
N GLU A 414 -15.49 -15.87 1.40
CA GLU A 414 -14.83 -14.61 1.06
C GLU A 414 -14.35 -14.57 -0.40
N GLU A 415 -14.34 -13.37 -0.95
CA GLU A 415 -13.67 -13.03 -2.20
C GLU A 415 -12.44 -12.17 -1.88
N VAL A 416 -11.24 -12.70 -2.11
CA VAL A 416 -10.00 -12.02 -1.71
C VAL A 416 -9.15 -11.62 -2.90
N ARG A 417 -8.47 -10.48 -2.77
CA ARG A 417 -7.52 -9.95 -3.77
C ARG A 417 -6.07 -10.35 -3.51
N ASP A 418 -5.79 -10.93 -2.35
CA ASP A 418 -4.45 -11.31 -1.92
C ASP A 418 -4.56 -12.55 -1.03
N PRO A 419 -3.62 -13.51 -1.10
CA PRO A 419 -3.62 -14.68 -0.22
C PRO A 419 -3.25 -14.35 1.24
N HIS A 420 -2.93 -13.09 1.50
CA HIS A 420 -2.44 -12.52 2.75
C HIS A 420 -1.20 -13.22 3.28
N ASN A 421 -0.36 -13.67 2.35
CA ASN A 421 0.97 -14.19 2.63
C ASN A 421 1.89 -13.66 1.54
N VAL A 422 2.89 -12.87 1.91
CA VAL A 422 3.77 -12.19 0.95
C VAL A 422 4.41 -13.15 -0.07
N PHE A 423 4.80 -14.35 0.35
CA PHE A 423 5.47 -15.31 -0.52
C PHE A 423 4.51 -15.96 -1.51
N LEU A 424 3.32 -16.35 -1.02
CA LEU A 424 2.28 -16.89 -1.89
C LEU A 424 1.75 -15.82 -2.83
N ALA A 425 1.56 -14.58 -2.35
CA ALA A 425 1.08 -13.46 -3.16
C ALA A 425 2.04 -13.19 -4.31
N TRP A 426 3.33 -13.02 -4.05
CA TRP A 426 4.31 -12.80 -5.12
C TRP A 426 4.41 -14.01 -6.03
N THR A 427 4.51 -15.23 -5.50
CA THR A 427 4.73 -16.42 -6.34
C THR A 427 3.51 -16.76 -7.20
N SER A 428 2.29 -16.66 -6.68
CA SER A 428 1.08 -16.92 -7.47
C SER A 428 0.84 -15.84 -8.52
N THR A 429 1.19 -14.58 -8.24
CA THR A 429 0.93 -13.46 -9.15
C THR A 429 2.05 -13.18 -10.15
N LEU A 430 3.30 -13.45 -9.79
CA LEU A 430 4.50 -13.16 -10.60
C LEU A 430 5.31 -14.41 -10.97
N GLY A 431 4.84 -15.61 -10.62
CA GLY A 431 5.49 -16.89 -10.97
C GLY A 431 6.94 -16.95 -10.50
N LEU A 432 7.87 -17.26 -11.41
CA LEU A 432 9.31 -17.28 -11.11
C LEU A 432 9.86 -15.92 -10.68
N GLY A 433 9.31 -14.81 -11.19
CA GLY A 433 9.70 -13.47 -10.74
C GLY A 433 9.31 -13.21 -9.28
N GLY A 434 8.15 -13.72 -8.87
CA GLY A 434 7.70 -13.68 -7.48
C GLY A 434 8.52 -14.58 -6.55
N ALA A 435 8.95 -15.74 -7.04
CA ALA A 435 9.90 -16.60 -6.34
C ALA A 435 11.25 -15.90 -6.14
N ALA A 436 11.74 -15.16 -7.16
CA ALA A 436 12.97 -14.37 -7.04
C ALA A 436 12.87 -13.30 -5.95
N TRP A 437 11.75 -12.58 -5.86
CA TRP A 437 11.50 -11.61 -4.77
C TRP A 437 11.33 -12.27 -3.40
N SER A 438 10.76 -13.47 -3.35
CA SER A 438 10.70 -14.26 -2.12
C SER A 438 12.11 -14.60 -1.61
N VAL A 439 13.00 -15.04 -2.50
CA VAL A 439 14.42 -15.29 -2.19
C VAL A 439 15.15 -14.00 -1.82
N LEU A 440 14.85 -12.88 -2.49
CA LEU A 440 15.39 -11.56 -2.16
C LEU A 440 15.07 -11.18 -0.71
N LEU A 441 13.81 -11.29 -0.31
CA LEU A 441 13.37 -10.96 1.05
C LEU A 441 14.04 -11.86 2.10
N ILE A 442 14.09 -13.17 1.84
CA ILE A 442 14.81 -14.13 2.70
C ILE A 442 16.31 -13.76 2.80
N GLY A 443 16.93 -13.37 1.68
CA GLY A 443 18.32 -12.93 1.64
C GLY A 443 18.58 -11.65 2.46
N LEU A 444 17.65 -10.69 2.43
CA LEU A 444 17.71 -9.50 3.28
C LEU A 444 17.60 -9.86 4.77
N LEU A 445 16.64 -10.71 5.14
CA LEU A 445 16.42 -11.18 6.51
C LEU A 445 17.62 -11.99 7.05
N TRP A 446 18.25 -12.79 6.19
CA TRP A 446 19.50 -13.47 6.52
C TRP A 446 20.62 -12.47 6.82
N GLY A 447 20.67 -11.36 6.07
CA GLY A 447 21.53 -10.22 6.35
C GLY A 447 21.27 -9.61 7.72
N VAL A 448 19.99 -9.40 8.08
CA VAL A 448 19.56 -8.89 9.39
C VAL A 448 20.11 -9.76 10.53
N GLY A 449 19.86 -11.07 10.51
CA GLY A 449 20.34 -11.99 11.56
C GLY A 449 21.87 -12.03 11.67
N THR A 450 22.56 -11.94 10.53
CA THR A 450 24.04 -11.87 10.50
C THR A 450 24.56 -10.60 11.18
N ASN A 451 23.93 -9.46 10.92
CA ASN A 451 24.35 -8.18 11.49
C ASN A 451 24.03 -8.12 12.99
N ALA A 452 22.84 -8.58 13.39
CA ALA A 452 22.44 -8.65 14.79
C ALA A 452 23.47 -9.42 15.63
N ALA A 453 23.84 -10.61 15.15
CA ALA A 453 24.85 -11.41 15.82
C ALA A 453 26.21 -10.72 15.92
N ARG A 454 26.68 -10.10 14.82
CA ARG A 454 27.96 -9.36 14.83
C ARG A 454 27.96 -8.26 15.88
N ALA A 455 26.87 -7.51 16.01
CA ALA A 455 26.77 -6.43 17.00
C ALA A 455 26.76 -6.96 18.45
N VAL A 456 26.14 -8.11 18.69
CA VAL A 456 26.16 -8.75 20.02
C VAL A 456 27.55 -9.29 20.35
N THR A 457 28.21 -9.95 19.39
CA THR A 457 29.53 -10.56 19.60
C THR A 457 30.65 -9.52 19.70
N SER A 458 30.55 -8.39 18.99
CA SER A 458 31.62 -7.39 18.99
C SER A 458 31.72 -6.66 20.33
N GLY A 459 30.61 -6.52 21.08
CA GLY A 459 30.53 -5.88 22.41
C GLY A 459 30.91 -4.39 22.46
N ARG A 460 31.59 -3.89 21.42
CA ARG A 460 32.10 -2.54 21.26
C ARG A 460 31.07 -1.66 20.59
N ASP A 461 30.75 -0.56 21.26
CA ASP A 461 30.01 0.51 20.62
C ASP A 461 30.88 1.18 19.56
N PRO A 462 30.28 1.68 18.48
CA PRO A 462 30.95 2.55 17.53
C PRO A 462 31.75 3.66 18.21
N PRO A 463 32.94 4.03 17.71
CA PRO A 463 33.50 5.33 18.05
C PRO A 463 32.50 6.41 17.61
N PRO A 464 32.31 7.47 18.42
CA PRO A 464 31.45 8.57 18.05
C PRO A 464 32.00 9.24 16.78
N THR A 465 31.17 9.30 15.74
CA THR A 465 31.49 10.05 14.52
C THR A 465 31.16 11.54 14.72
N ASN A 466 31.91 12.42 14.07
CA ASN A 466 31.70 13.87 14.11
C ASN A 466 30.24 14.25 13.84
N GLU A 467 29.76 15.27 14.56
CA GLU A 467 28.46 15.88 14.31
C GLU A 467 28.47 16.48 12.91
N VAL A 468 27.44 16.17 12.13
CA VAL A 468 27.33 16.69 10.77
C VAL A 468 26.18 17.70 10.74
N GLY A 469 26.46 18.91 10.23
CA GLY A 469 25.51 20.02 10.11
C GLY A 469 24.46 19.79 9.02
N PHE A 470 23.60 18.79 9.20
CA PHE A 470 22.68 18.30 8.17
C PHE A 470 21.19 18.66 8.39
N GLY A 471 20.87 19.56 9.32
CA GLY A 471 19.47 19.95 9.63
C GLY A 471 18.65 20.40 8.41
N TRP A 472 19.29 21.01 7.41
CA TRP A 472 18.65 21.50 6.19
C TRP A 472 18.10 20.42 5.28
N VAL A 473 18.80 19.29 5.17
CA VAL A 473 18.44 18.20 4.25
C VAL A 473 17.17 17.51 4.71
N LEU A 474 17.06 17.35 6.03
CA LEU A 474 15.85 16.89 6.67
C LEU A 474 14.71 17.91 6.50
N ALA A 475 14.98 19.20 6.72
CA ALA A 475 13.96 20.24 6.54
C ALA A 475 13.38 20.20 5.13
N ILE A 476 14.23 20.07 4.09
CA ILE A 476 13.78 19.93 2.70
C ILE A 476 12.92 18.67 2.52
N ALA A 477 13.37 17.51 3.01
CA ALA A 477 12.58 16.27 2.90
C ALA A 477 11.20 16.40 3.57
N CYS A 478 11.13 17.06 4.73
CA CYS A 478 9.88 17.32 5.44
C CYS A 478 8.99 18.30 4.67
N VAL A 479 9.56 19.41 4.18
CA VAL A 479 8.81 20.40 3.39
C VAL A 479 8.25 19.76 2.12
N VAL A 480 9.02 18.91 1.44
CA VAL A 480 8.52 18.19 0.26
C VAL A 480 7.44 17.18 0.66
N ALA A 481 7.63 16.36 1.69
CA ALA A 481 6.66 15.33 2.05
C ALA A 481 5.35 15.90 2.62
N PHE A 482 5.44 16.72 3.66
CA PHE A 482 4.27 17.36 4.27
C PHE A 482 3.65 18.40 3.34
N GLY A 483 4.47 19.07 2.53
CA GLY A 483 3.98 19.98 1.53
C GLY A 483 3.24 19.28 0.39
N THR A 484 3.75 18.16 -0.10
CA THR A 484 3.04 17.34 -1.10
C THR A 484 1.73 16.84 -0.53
N GLN A 485 1.74 16.34 0.71
CA GLN A 485 0.51 15.93 1.38
C GLN A 485 -0.48 17.09 1.49
N TYR A 486 -0.03 18.26 1.96
CA TYR A 486 -0.87 19.44 2.10
C TYR A 486 -1.43 19.93 0.75
N ALA A 487 -0.62 19.91 -0.30
CA ALA A 487 -1.03 20.26 -1.65
C ALA A 487 -2.07 19.27 -2.20
N VAL A 488 -1.90 17.97 -1.93
CA VAL A 488 -2.91 16.96 -2.24
C VAL A 488 -4.18 17.24 -1.44
N GLU A 489 -4.08 17.61 -0.15
CA GLU A 489 -5.20 17.79 0.77
C GLU A 489 -6.02 19.07 0.59
N MET A 490 -5.46 20.14 0.07
CA MET A 490 -6.22 21.40 0.00
C MET A 490 -6.97 21.60 -1.33
N ARG A 491 -6.86 20.71 -2.33
CA ARG A 491 -7.29 20.92 -3.75
C ARG A 491 -6.76 22.20 -4.41
N ILE A 492 -6.10 23.08 -3.66
CA ILE A 492 -5.60 24.38 -4.04
C ILE A 492 -4.21 24.16 -4.63
N PHE A 493 -4.19 23.88 -5.94
CA PHE A 493 -3.11 24.39 -6.81
C PHE A 493 -3.26 25.92 -7.00
N GLY A 494 -3.54 26.63 -5.91
CA GLY A 494 -3.59 28.08 -5.86
C GLY A 494 -2.46 28.61 -4.99
N LEU A 495 -2.16 29.89 -5.19
CA LEU A 495 -1.07 30.61 -4.53
C LEU A 495 -1.05 30.41 -3.00
N LEU A 496 -2.22 30.33 -2.35
CA LEU A 496 -2.34 30.19 -0.90
C LEU A 496 -1.72 28.89 -0.35
N GLY A 497 -1.90 27.77 -1.06
CA GLY A 497 -1.35 26.48 -0.61
C GLY A 497 0.18 26.45 -0.68
N VAL A 498 0.73 27.02 -1.76
CA VAL A 498 2.18 27.21 -1.92
C VAL A 498 2.72 28.19 -0.88
N VAL A 499 2.02 29.29 -0.60
CA VAL A 499 2.41 30.26 0.42
C VAL A 499 2.45 29.64 1.82
N LEU A 500 1.45 28.85 2.21
CA LEU A 500 1.44 28.20 3.54
C LEU A 500 2.56 27.16 3.67
N LEU A 501 2.87 26.44 2.60
CA LEU A 501 3.94 25.44 2.54
C LEU A 501 5.32 26.09 2.60
N LEU A 502 5.51 27.19 1.86
CA LEU A 502 6.70 28.04 1.95
C LEU A 502 6.82 28.66 3.35
N MET A 503 5.72 29.12 3.95
CA MET A 503 5.70 29.64 5.32
C MET A 503 6.06 28.56 6.34
N MET A 504 5.56 27.33 6.21
CA MET A 504 5.93 26.22 7.10
C MET A 504 7.41 25.85 6.96
N GLY A 505 7.92 25.77 5.72
CA GLY A 505 9.34 25.57 5.46
C GLY A 505 10.20 26.69 6.03
N PHE A 506 9.73 27.94 5.90
CA PHE A 506 10.37 29.13 6.41
C PHE A 506 10.38 29.18 7.94
N VAL A 507 9.27 28.84 8.60
CA VAL A 507 9.16 28.74 10.06
C VAL A 507 10.07 27.62 10.58
N ALA A 508 10.05 26.44 9.97
CA ALA A 508 10.94 25.34 10.35
C ALA A 508 12.42 25.71 10.18
N MET A 509 12.75 26.40 9.09
CA MET A 509 14.07 26.93 8.81
C MET A 509 14.51 27.95 9.87
N ILE A 510 13.67 28.93 10.19
CA ILE A 510 13.95 29.96 11.19
C ILE A 510 14.13 29.30 12.56
N SER A 511 13.25 28.40 12.96
CA SER A 511 13.36 27.67 14.23
C SER A 511 14.65 26.86 14.31
N ALA A 512 15.01 26.13 13.25
CA ALA A 512 16.25 25.36 13.22
C ALA A 512 17.48 26.27 13.34
N THR A 513 17.48 27.40 12.64
CA THR A 513 18.57 28.39 12.65
C THR A 513 18.70 29.07 14.01
N LEU A 514 17.59 29.53 14.60
CA LEU A 514 17.56 30.17 15.91
C LEU A 514 18.01 29.23 17.03
N ILE A 515 17.64 27.95 16.95
CA ILE A 515 18.09 26.92 17.91
C ILE A 515 19.59 26.66 17.76
N ASP A 516 20.13 26.63 16.54
CA ASP A 516 21.54 26.37 16.29
C ASP A 516 22.42 27.54 16.76
N VAL A 517 22.02 28.77 16.42
CA VAL A 517 22.68 30.01 16.85
C VAL A 517 22.60 30.17 18.36
N GLY A 518 21.41 30.00 18.96
CA GLY A 518 21.22 30.10 20.40
C GLY A 518 22.06 29.07 21.18
N ARG A 519 22.36 27.91 20.60
CA ARG A 519 23.26 26.94 21.22
C ARG A 519 24.72 27.35 21.14
N HIS A 520 25.17 27.87 19.99
CA HIS A 520 26.54 28.33 19.83
C HIS A 520 26.87 29.51 20.72
N GLU A 521 25.90 30.38 20.98
CA GLU A 521 26.07 31.57 21.81
C GLU A 521 25.62 31.36 23.26
N ASN A 522 25.12 30.16 23.60
CA ASN A 522 24.51 29.84 24.90
C ASN A 522 23.35 30.78 25.29
N ASP A 523 22.67 31.33 24.29
CA ASP A 523 21.57 32.28 24.44
C ASP A 523 20.22 31.52 24.53
N ARG A 524 19.76 31.36 25.78
CA ARG A 524 18.48 30.68 26.08
C ARG A 524 17.29 31.39 25.44
N SER A 525 17.36 32.71 25.24
CA SER A 525 16.25 33.47 24.67
C SER A 525 15.97 33.09 23.22
N ARG A 526 17.01 32.90 22.41
CA ARG A 526 16.90 32.44 21.01
C ARG A 526 16.37 31.01 20.90
N ILE A 527 16.72 30.14 21.86
CA ILE A 527 16.16 28.79 21.95
C ILE A 527 14.66 28.86 22.28
N ILE A 528 14.25 29.70 23.24
CA ILE A 528 12.85 29.89 23.63
C ILE A 528 12.04 30.47 22.46
N VAL A 529 12.54 31.50 21.78
CA VAL A 529 11.89 32.10 20.60
C VAL A 529 11.78 31.09 19.45
N GLY A 530 12.84 30.32 19.19
CA GLY A 530 12.83 29.26 18.18
C GLY A 530 11.79 28.17 18.44
N LEU A 531 11.44 27.93 19.71
CA LEU A 531 10.37 27.00 20.14
C LEU A 531 8.98 27.66 20.17
N ALA A 532 8.88 28.95 20.52
CA ALA A 532 7.61 29.67 20.65
C ALA A 532 6.92 29.94 19.31
N VAL A 533 7.69 30.26 18.26
CA VAL A 533 7.14 30.54 16.92
C VAL A 533 6.31 29.36 16.36
N PRO A 534 6.79 28.11 16.36
CA PRO A 534 5.97 26.97 15.94
C PRO A 534 4.74 26.76 16.83
N VAL A 535 4.85 26.97 18.15
CA VAL A 535 3.75 26.74 19.10
C VAL A 535 2.60 27.73 18.87
N VAL A 536 2.91 29.02 18.69
CA VAL A 536 1.91 30.05 18.39
C VAL A 536 1.27 29.81 17.02
N PHE A 537 2.07 29.46 16.02
CA PHE A 537 1.55 29.13 14.68
C PHE A 537 0.61 27.92 14.70
N VAL A 538 0.98 26.85 15.43
CA VAL A 538 0.14 25.67 15.63
C VAL A 538 -1.15 26.02 16.37
N ALA A 539 -1.07 26.84 17.43
CA ALA A 539 -2.24 27.26 18.20
C ALA A 539 -3.24 28.05 17.34
N LEU A 540 -2.74 28.96 16.49
CA LEU A 540 -3.57 29.71 15.56
C LEU A 540 -4.24 28.82 14.50
N LEU A 541 -3.55 27.78 14.02
CA LEU A 541 -4.12 26.82 13.08
C LEU A 541 -5.19 25.91 13.71
N LEU A 542 -4.98 25.46 14.95
CA LEU A 542 -5.95 24.64 15.68
C LEU A 542 -7.28 25.36 15.91
N LEU A 543 -7.27 26.69 16.05
CA LEU A 543 -8.47 27.49 16.25
C LEU A 543 -9.33 27.62 14.98
N GLY A 544 -8.71 27.51 13.79
CA GLY A 544 -9.42 27.67 12.51
C GLY A 544 -9.76 26.36 11.79
N ALA A 545 -8.92 25.32 11.94
CA ALA A 545 -9.09 24.03 11.27
C ALA A 545 -8.37 22.92 12.07
N PRO A 546 -9.08 22.17 12.94
CA PRO A 546 -8.44 21.20 13.84
C PRO A 546 -7.69 20.09 13.10
N GLU A 547 -8.17 19.68 11.91
CA GLU A 547 -7.46 18.74 11.04
C GLU A 547 -6.07 19.26 10.65
N ILE A 548 -6.00 20.51 10.16
CA ILE A 548 -4.74 21.15 9.76
C ILE A 548 -3.81 21.28 10.97
N GLY A 549 -4.35 21.67 12.13
CA GLY A 549 -3.56 21.77 13.35
C GLY A 549 -2.90 20.45 13.77
N MET A 550 -3.63 19.32 13.68
CA MET A 550 -3.07 17.99 13.96
C MET A 550 -1.95 17.61 12.97
N TRP A 551 -2.10 17.97 11.69
CA TRP A 551 -1.04 17.80 10.69
C TRP A 551 0.21 18.61 11.01
N VAL A 552 0.04 19.88 11.37
CA VAL A 552 1.18 20.74 11.73
C VAL A 552 1.87 20.24 12.99
N ILE A 553 1.14 19.74 13.99
CA ILE A 553 1.74 19.08 15.17
C ILE A 553 2.57 17.86 14.74
N GLY A 554 2.01 16.99 13.90
CA GLY A 554 2.70 15.82 13.38
C GLY A 554 3.97 16.19 12.63
N ALA A 555 3.91 17.19 11.74
CA ALA A 555 5.03 17.66 10.93
C ALA A 555 6.13 18.36 11.76
N ALA A 556 5.74 19.31 12.61
CA ALA A 556 6.66 20.04 13.47
C ALA A 556 7.36 19.09 14.44
N GLY A 557 6.59 18.21 15.09
CA GLY A 557 7.15 17.21 15.99
C GLY A 557 8.06 16.22 15.26
N PHE A 558 7.71 15.81 14.03
CA PHE A 558 8.61 15.00 13.20
C PHE A 558 9.97 15.69 12.99
N VAL A 559 9.98 16.94 12.51
CA VAL A 559 11.22 17.71 12.26
C VAL A 559 12.07 17.82 13.54
N LEU A 560 11.44 18.16 14.66
CA LEU A 560 12.11 18.31 15.95
C LEU A 560 12.72 16.99 16.43
N ILE A 561 11.97 15.89 16.33
CA ILE A 561 12.43 14.55 16.74
C ILE A 561 13.60 14.10 15.88
N VAL A 562 13.51 14.22 14.55
CA VAL A 562 14.62 13.81 13.69
C VAL A 562 15.85 14.69 13.94
N GLY A 563 15.69 16.01 14.10
CA GLY A 563 16.79 16.91 14.45
C GLY A 563 17.45 16.61 15.81
N ALA A 564 16.68 16.08 16.76
CA ALA A 564 17.18 15.64 18.06
C ALA A 564 17.93 14.29 18.00
N LEU A 565 17.38 13.33 17.25
CA LEU A 565 17.89 11.96 17.15
C LEU A 565 19.04 11.83 16.15
N ALA A 566 18.97 12.43 14.97
CA ALA A 566 19.98 12.31 13.91
C ALA A 566 21.36 12.84 14.34
N ARG A 567 21.40 13.81 15.28
CA ARG A 567 22.64 14.31 15.89
C ARG A 567 23.28 13.32 16.87
N SER A 568 22.61 12.25 17.26
CA SER A 568 23.20 11.28 18.17
C SER A 568 24.13 10.32 17.44
N ALA A 569 25.41 10.32 17.82
CA ALA A 569 26.37 9.32 17.38
C ALA A 569 26.03 7.88 17.86
N ARG A 570 25.08 7.73 18.79
CA ARG A 570 24.76 6.44 19.44
C ARG A 570 23.68 5.64 18.74
N MET A 571 23.07 6.19 17.69
CA MET A 571 22.02 5.51 16.92
C MET A 571 22.51 4.28 16.14
N ASP A 572 23.81 3.98 16.15
CA ASP A 572 24.40 2.77 15.55
C ASP A 572 24.67 1.64 16.56
N GLY A 573 24.23 1.78 17.81
CA GLY A 573 24.53 0.80 18.86
C GLY A 573 23.80 -0.54 18.68
N GLN A 574 24.28 -1.56 19.40
CA GLN A 574 23.76 -2.94 19.36
C GLN A 574 22.24 -3.01 19.62
N TRP A 575 21.72 -2.20 20.55
CA TRP A 575 20.31 -2.20 20.94
C TRP A 575 19.38 -1.72 19.82
N VAL A 576 19.84 -0.76 19.02
CA VAL A 576 19.12 -0.34 17.81
C VAL A 576 19.01 -1.50 16.83
N LEU A 577 20.10 -2.25 16.64
CA LEU A 577 20.08 -3.37 15.71
C LEU A 577 19.21 -4.53 16.21
N ILE A 578 19.17 -4.79 17.51
CA ILE A 578 18.24 -5.73 18.13
C ILE A 578 16.80 -5.27 17.90
N GLY A 579 16.50 -3.99 18.11
CA GLY A 579 15.18 -3.41 17.83
C GLY A 579 14.77 -3.52 16.36
N LEU A 580 15.68 -3.20 15.44
CA LEU A 580 15.49 -3.38 13.99
C LEU A 580 15.28 -4.86 13.62
N THR A 581 15.96 -5.78 14.30
CA THR A 581 15.82 -7.22 14.08
C THR A 581 14.47 -7.74 14.58
N ALA A 582 14.05 -7.32 15.77
CA ALA A 582 12.73 -7.61 16.30
C ALA A 582 11.63 -7.06 15.37
N ALA A 583 11.80 -5.82 14.87
CA ALA A 583 10.90 -5.21 13.91
C ALA A 583 10.79 -6.04 12.62
N ALA A 584 11.93 -6.44 12.03
CA ALA A 584 11.94 -7.26 10.81
C ALA A 584 11.31 -8.65 11.03
N MET A 585 11.58 -9.30 12.17
CA MET A 585 11.00 -10.60 12.53
C MET A 585 9.48 -10.50 12.76
N GLY A 586 9.03 -9.51 13.52
CA GLY A 586 7.61 -9.32 13.84
C GLY A 586 6.81 -8.94 12.60
N MET A 587 7.35 -8.05 11.77
CA MET A 587 6.78 -7.72 10.47
C MET A 587 6.65 -8.96 9.58
N LEU A 588 7.72 -9.76 9.46
CA LEU A 588 7.70 -10.97 8.65
C LEU A 588 6.66 -11.98 9.14
N LEU A 589 6.64 -12.24 10.45
CA LEU A 589 5.67 -13.11 11.10
C LEU A 589 4.24 -12.65 10.80
N HIS A 590 3.96 -11.36 10.98
CA HIS A 590 2.62 -10.83 10.75
C HIS A 590 2.24 -10.84 9.26
N SER A 591 3.18 -10.56 8.36
CA SER A 591 2.97 -10.59 6.90
C SER A 591 2.71 -11.99 6.32
N GLN A 592 2.84 -13.05 7.13
CA GLN A 592 2.36 -14.37 6.74
C GLN A 592 0.83 -14.43 6.77
N ILE A 593 0.19 -13.62 7.61
CA ILE A 593 -1.26 -13.62 7.82
C ILE A 593 -1.85 -12.24 7.56
N GLU A 594 -1.24 -11.43 6.71
CA GLU A 594 -1.73 -10.09 6.37
C GLU A 594 -1.08 -9.55 5.07
N MET A 595 -1.68 -8.53 4.48
CA MET A 595 -1.22 -7.90 3.23
C MET A 595 -0.23 -6.74 3.41
N SER A 596 0.45 -6.62 4.56
CA SER A 596 1.30 -5.45 4.85
C SER A 596 2.49 -5.28 3.90
N LEU A 597 3.03 -6.38 3.36
CA LEU A 597 4.11 -6.36 2.36
C LEU A 597 3.62 -6.38 0.90
N THR A 598 2.31 -6.43 0.69
CA THR A 598 1.70 -6.29 -0.65
C THR A 598 0.90 -4.99 -0.77
N ASN A 599 0.65 -4.30 0.35
CA ASN A 599 0.01 -3.01 0.40
C ASN A 599 1.00 -1.88 0.07
N ALA A 600 0.63 -1.03 -0.90
CA ALA A 600 1.49 0.03 -1.42
C ALA A 600 1.82 1.14 -0.39
N THR A 601 1.00 1.32 0.65
CA THR A 601 1.22 2.35 1.68
C THR A 601 2.24 1.93 2.72
N SER A 602 2.19 0.67 3.16
CA SER A 602 3.07 0.14 4.22
C SER A 602 4.37 -0.43 3.69
N LEU A 603 4.37 -1.05 2.50
CA LEU A 603 5.53 -1.75 1.95
C LEU A 603 6.82 -0.89 1.95
N PRO A 604 6.82 0.39 1.54
CA PRO A 604 8.01 1.23 1.57
C PRO A 604 8.65 1.34 2.96
N LEU A 605 7.88 1.65 4.00
CA LEU A 605 8.39 1.74 5.37
C LEU A 605 8.99 0.42 5.84
N LEU A 606 8.23 -0.66 5.64
CA LEU A 606 8.59 -1.99 6.08
C LEU A 606 9.91 -2.46 5.46
N ILE A 607 10.07 -2.27 4.14
CA ILE A 607 11.28 -2.68 3.43
C ILE A 607 12.45 -1.71 3.63
N VAL A 608 12.20 -0.43 3.92
CA VAL A 608 13.24 0.51 4.42
C VAL A 608 13.78 0.02 5.77
N VAL A 609 12.93 -0.41 6.70
CA VAL A 609 13.37 -0.96 8.01
C VAL A 609 14.20 -2.24 7.83
N VAL A 610 13.78 -3.15 6.94
CA VAL A 610 14.57 -4.33 6.59
C VAL A 610 15.91 -3.94 5.96
N GLY A 611 15.92 -2.97 5.05
CA GLY A 611 17.15 -2.43 4.44
C GLY A 611 18.11 -1.86 5.48
N LEU A 612 17.61 -1.07 6.45
CA LEU A 612 18.39 -0.54 7.57
C LEU A 612 19.00 -1.67 8.41
N ALA A 613 18.21 -2.70 8.72
CA ALA A 613 18.64 -3.85 9.50
C ALA A 613 19.70 -4.69 8.76
N ALA A 614 19.56 -4.83 7.44
CA ALA A 614 20.45 -5.60 6.57
C ALA A 614 21.74 -4.85 6.18
N SER A 615 21.76 -3.52 6.26
CA SER A 615 22.90 -2.65 5.91
C SER A 615 24.13 -2.71 6.82
N GLY A 616 24.13 -3.59 7.83
CA GLY A 616 25.07 -3.59 8.94
C GLY A 616 26.54 -3.43 8.53
N ARG A 617 27.31 -2.86 9.47
CA ARG A 617 28.71 -2.49 9.24
C ARG A 617 29.50 -3.67 8.69
N LEU A 618 29.90 -3.55 7.43
CA LEU A 618 30.94 -4.39 6.91
C LEU A 618 32.25 -3.92 7.56
N PRO A 619 33.10 -4.84 8.02
CA PRO A 619 34.50 -4.50 8.26
C PRO A 619 35.02 -3.81 7.00
N ASP A 620 35.93 -2.84 7.13
CA ASP A 620 36.60 -2.12 6.03
C ASP A 620 37.28 -3.13 5.08
N ALA A 621 36.49 -3.83 4.29
CA ALA A 621 36.94 -4.77 3.30
C ALA A 621 37.57 -3.90 2.23
N LYS A 622 38.86 -4.11 1.99
CA LYS A 622 39.60 -3.39 0.96
C LYS A 622 38.74 -3.35 -0.31
N PRO A 623 38.39 -2.16 -0.81
CA PRO A 623 37.44 -2.04 -1.91
C PRO A 623 38.03 -2.77 -3.12
N LYS A 624 37.40 -3.88 -3.55
CA LYS A 624 37.64 -4.39 -4.89
C LYS A 624 36.98 -3.39 -5.83
N ARG A 625 37.79 -2.52 -6.44
CA ARG A 625 37.33 -1.56 -7.45
C ARG A 625 36.66 -2.35 -8.57
N MET A 626 35.32 -2.32 -8.63
CA MET A 626 34.62 -2.78 -9.81
C MET A 626 34.80 -1.72 -10.91
N PRO A 627 35.25 -2.10 -12.11
CA PRO A 627 35.29 -1.19 -13.24
C PRO A 627 33.85 -0.91 -13.65
N ILE A 628 33.43 0.36 -13.54
CA ILE A 628 32.14 0.92 -14.01
C ILE A 628 30.93 0.55 -13.11
N PRO A 629 30.07 1.53 -12.72
CA PRO A 629 28.89 1.29 -11.90
C PRO A 629 27.73 0.71 -12.74
N TRP A 630 27.93 -0.45 -13.36
CA TRP A 630 26.91 -1.16 -14.15
C TRP A 630 25.56 -1.26 -13.42
N GLY A 631 25.58 -1.50 -12.10
CA GLY A 631 24.37 -1.53 -11.28
C GLY A 631 23.59 -0.21 -11.27
N ALA A 632 24.29 0.94 -11.22
CA ALA A 632 23.64 2.24 -11.36
C ALA A 632 23.04 2.36 -12.76
N MET A 633 23.81 2.11 -13.83
CA MET A 633 23.29 2.17 -15.19
C MET A 633 22.03 1.31 -15.40
N VAL A 634 22.03 0.07 -14.90
CA VAL A 634 20.86 -0.83 -14.97
C VAL A 634 19.65 -0.25 -14.22
N ALA A 635 19.83 0.28 -13.01
CA ALA A 635 18.73 0.90 -12.27
C ALA A 635 18.14 2.12 -13.02
N TRP A 636 18.99 2.95 -13.63
CA TRP A 636 18.54 4.11 -14.42
C TRP A 636 17.83 3.69 -15.71
N LEU A 637 18.31 2.64 -16.39
CA LEU A 637 17.62 2.06 -17.55
C LEU A 637 16.24 1.50 -17.18
N ILE A 638 16.12 0.83 -16.04
CA ILE A 638 14.83 0.34 -15.53
C ILE A 638 13.92 1.51 -15.18
N ALA A 639 14.43 2.57 -14.53
CA ALA A 639 13.64 3.77 -14.26
C ALA A 639 13.13 4.41 -15.56
N ALA A 640 13.99 4.55 -16.57
CA ALA A 640 13.59 5.07 -17.89
C ALA A 640 12.53 4.17 -18.56
N ALA A 641 12.71 2.85 -18.49
CA ALA A 641 11.71 1.90 -18.99
C ALA A 641 10.38 2.01 -18.24
N MET A 642 10.38 2.16 -16.91
CA MET A 642 9.16 2.40 -16.13
C MET A 642 8.49 3.72 -16.50
N VAL A 643 9.25 4.79 -16.73
CA VAL A 643 8.66 6.06 -17.18
C VAL A 643 7.97 5.87 -18.54
N LEU A 644 8.63 5.21 -19.49
CA LEU A 644 8.12 4.99 -20.85
C LEU A 644 6.93 4.02 -20.89
N VAL A 645 6.98 2.93 -20.14
CA VAL A 645 6.01 1.82 -20.20
C VAL A 645 4.88 2.00 -19.18
N LEU A 646 5.13 2.63 -18.05
CA LEU A 646 4.18 2.73 -16.94
C LEU A 646 3.66 4.16 -16.75
N LEU A 647 4.55 5.15 -16.60
CA LEU A 647 4.10 6.51 -16.24
C LEU A 647 3.41 7.23 -17.40
N ILE A 648 4.00 7.24 -18.59
CA ILE A 648 3.46 7.97 -19.75
C ILE A 648 2.09 7.41 -20.20
N PRO A 649 1.91 6.09 -20.37
CA PRO A 649 0.61 5.53 -20.76
C PRO A 649 -0.47 5.82 -19.71
N LEU A 650 -0.14 5.68 -18.43
CA LEU A 650 -1.07 5.92 -17.34
C LEU A 650 -1.49 7.39 -17.21
N ALA A 651 -0.53 8.32 -17.33
CA ALA A 651 -0.81 9.75 -17.33
C ALA A 651 -1.72 10.13 -18.51
N ARG A 652 -1.44 9.60 -19.70
CA ARG A 652 -2.25 9.83 -20.90
C ARG A 652 -3.66 9.26 -20.75
N GLN A 653 -3.79 8.04 -20.21
CA GLN A 653 -5.09 7.42 -19.96
C GLN A 653 -5.89 8.22 -18.94
N GLN A 654 -5.29 8.62 -17.81
CA GLN A 654 -5.97 9.45 -16.81
C GLN A 654 -6.41 10.81 -17.34
N TRP A 655 -5.61 11.44 -18.20
CA TRP A 655 -5.99 12.70 -18.83
C TRP A 655 -7.21 12.55 -19.74
N LEU A 656 -7.27 11.50 -20.57
CA LEU A 656 -8.45 11.17 -21.38
C LEU A 656 -9.67 10.88 -20.51
N LEU A 657 -9.45 10.16 -19.40
CA LEU A 657 -10.49 9.86 -18.42
C LEU A 657 -10.99 11.13 -17.69
N GLY A 658 -10.12 12.07 -17.33
CA GLY A 658 -10.56 13.35 -16.77
C GLY A 658 -11.43 14.12 -17.77
N ARG A 659 -10.95 14.26 -19.00
CA ARG A 659 -11.63 15.02 -20.06
C ARG A 659 -13.03 14.50 -20.37
N ALA A 660 -13.19 13.19 -20.44
CA ALA A 660 -14.49 12.64 -20.77
C ALA A 660 -15.43 12.60 -19.56
N ALA A 661 -14.93 12.56 -18.32
CA ALA A 661 -15.77 12.70 -17.13
C ALA A 661 -16.35 14.13 -17.06
N ASP A 662 -15.53 15.14 -17.37
CA ASP A 662 -15.97 16.53 -17.49
C ASP A 662 -17.04 16.69 -18.59
N THR A 663 -16.81 16.06 -19.75
CA THR A 663 -17.76 16.09 -20.86
C THR A 663 -19.07 15.37 -20.52
N TYR A 664 -19.00 14.23 -19.84
CA TYR A 664 -20.18 13.47 -19.40
C TYR A 664 -20.99 14.24 -18.36
N ARG A 665 -20.34 14.90 -17.39
CA ARG A 665 -21.02 15.76 -16.41
C ARG A 665 -21.71 16.96 -17.07
N ALA A 666 -21.06 17.58 -18.05
CA ALA A 666 -21.69 18.62 -18.86
C ALA A 666 -22.91 18.09 -19.63
N ALA A 667 -22.87 16.82 -20.08
CA ALA A 667 -23.98 16.18 -20.79
C ALA A 667 -25.13 15.75 -19.88
N GLN A 668 -24.87 15.37 -18.62
CA GLN A 668 -25.94 14.93 -17.73
C GLN A 668 -27.01 16.00 -17.51
N GLY A 669 -26.63 17.27 -17.42
CA GLY A 669 -27.60 18.37 -17.32
C GLY A 669 -28.51 18.54 -18.55
N LEU A 670 -28.18 17.89 -19.67
CA LEU A 670 -28.96 17.90 -20.90
C LEU A 670 -29.77 16.61 -21.11
N ARG A 671 -29.60 15.59 -20.24
CA ARG A 671 -30.08 14.22 -20.47
C ARG A 671 -31.61 14.13 -20.61
N ASP A 672 -32.32 14.91 -19.80
CA ASP A 672 -33.78 14.82 -19.64
C ASP A 672 -34.55 15.83 -20.53
N SER A 673 -33.84 16.59 -21.37
CA SER A 673 -34.49 17.54 -22.27
C SER A 673 -35.01 16.85 -23.53
N GLU A 674 -36.32 16.99 -23.79
CA GLU A 674 -36.96 16.51 -25.02
C GLU A 674 -36.77 17.48 -26.21
N PHE A 675 -36.18 18.66 -25.99
CA PHE A 675 -36.02 19.69 -27.02
C PHE A 675 -34.93 19.29 -28.03
N GLY A 676 -35.29 19.22 -29.32
CA GLY A 676 -34.41 18.71 -30.40
C GLY A 676 -32.97 19.26 -30.40
N PRO A 677 -32.76 20.59 -30.38
CA PRO A 677 -31.42 21.19 -30.29
C PRO A 677 -30.62 20.88 -29.01
N VAL A 678 -31.29 20.50 -27.93
CA VAL A 678 -30.64 20.05 -26.68
C VAL A 678 -30.29 18.57 -26.78
N ARG A 679 -31.19 17.76 -27.36
CA ARG A 679 -30.95 16.35 -27.68
C ARG A 679 -29.75 16.16 -28.60
N ASP A 680 -29.61 16.97 -29.65
CA ASP A 680 -28.48 16.89 -30.58
C ASP A 680 -27.16 17.30 -29.91
N ARG A 681 -27.20 18.30 -29.02
CA ARG A 681 -26.05 18.67 -28.18
C ARG A 681 -25.64 17.54 -27.24
N TRP A 682 -26.60 16.87 -26.61
CA TRP A 682 -26.34 15.70 -25.78
C TRP A 682 -25.71 14.56 -26.58
N LEU A 683 -26.26 14.23 -27.76
CA LEU A 683 -25.70 13.20 -28.64
C LEU A 683 -24.24 13.52 -29.03
N GLY A 684 -23.98 14.77 -29.43
CA GLY A 684 -22.62 15.21 -29.77
C GLY A 684 -21.65 15.19 -28.59
N GLN A 685 -22.11 15.45 -27.37
CA GLN A 685 -21.27 15.30 -26.17
C GLN A 685 -21.03 13.83 -25.82
N ALA A 686 -22.05 12.98 -25.94
CA ALA A 686 -21.91 11.54 -25.73
C ALA A 686 -20.95 10.89 -26.75
N ASP A 687 -20.93 11.35 -28.00
CA ASP A 687 -19.98 10.89 -29.02
C ASP A 687 -18.54 11.27 -28.66
N ARG A 688 -18.32 12.47 -28.10
CA ARG A 688 -17.00 12.88 -27.58
C ARG A 688 -16.56 12.03 -26.39
N VAL A 689 -17.48 11.77 -25.46
CA VAL A 689 -17.21 10.89 -24.31
C VAL A 689 -16.82 9.49 -24.79
N ALA A 690 -17.57 8.92 -25.74
CA ALA A 690 -17.28 7.61 -26.30
C ALA A 690 -15.93 7.58 -27.03
N ALA A 691 -15.58 8.62 -27.79
CA ALA A 691 -14.28 8.72 -28.48
C ALA A 691 -13.11 8.75 -27.49
N ASP A 692 -13.23 9.52 -26.41
CA ASP A 692 -12.21 9.63 -25.37
C ASP A 692 -12.05 8.34 -24.57
N LEU A 693 -13.16 7.69 -24.20
CA LEU A 693 -13.15 6.38 -23.54
C LEU A 693 -12.53 5.31 -24.46
N THR A 694 -12.82 5.36 -25.77
CA THR A 694 -12.21 4.46 -26.77
C THR A 694 -10.70 4.69 -26.86
N ALA A 695 -10.27 5.95 -26.90
CA ALA A 695 -8.84 6.30 -26.91
C ALA A 695 -8.15 5.87 -25.61
N ALA A 696 -8.81 5.98 -24.46
CA ALA A 696 -8.29 5.52 -23.17
C ALA A 696 -8.15 3.99 -23.14
N GLN A 697 -9.15 3.26 -23.62
CA GLN A 697 -9.13 1.79 -23.76
C GLN A 697 -8.03 1.29 -24.69
N ALA A 698 -7.72 2.05 -25.75
CA ALA A 698 -6.66 1.70 -26.68
C ALA A 698 -5.25 1.80 -26.06
N ILE A 699 -5.08 2.57 -24.98
CA ILE A 699 -3.81 2.69 -24.26
C ILE A 699 -3.66 1.54 -23.29
N LEU A 700 -4.59 1.44 -22.34
CA LEU A 700 -4.61 0.46 -21.27
C LEU A 700 -6.06 0.06 -21.06
N VAL A 701 -6.29 -1.24 -21.06
CA VAL A 701 -7.63 -1.76 -21.04
C VAL A 701 -8.13 -1.82 -19.60
N ASP A 702 -9.28 -1.20 -19.36
CA ASP A 702 -9.93 -1.13 -18.04
C ASP A 702 -11.39 -1.62 -18.15
N PRO A 703 -11.82 -2.63 -17.37
CA PRO A 703 -13.16 -3.19 -17.46
C PRO A 703 -14.29 -2.18 -17.16
N HIS A 704 -14.07 -1.24 -16.24
CA HIS A 704 -15.07 -0.24 -15.86
C HIS A 704 -15.26 0.80 -16.96
N VAL A 705 -14.15 1.25 -17.56
CA VAL A 705 -14.19 2.18 -18.69
C VAL A 705 -14.87 1.52 -19.90
N ALA A 706 -14.64 0.22 -20.13
CA ALA A 706 -15.34 -0.53 -21.16
C ALA A 706 -16.84 -0.66 -20.87
N GLN A 707 -17.22 -0.91 -19.60
CA GLN A 707 -18.61 -0.93 -19.16
C GLN A 707 -19.33 0.39 -19.43
N TRP A 708 -18.70 1.51 -19.06
CA TRP A 708 -19.25 2.84 -19.33
C TRP A 708 -19.38 3.12 -20.82
N LEU A 709 -18.35 2.80 -21.60
CA LEU A 709 -18.37 2.97 -23.05
C LEU A 709 -19.55 2.21 -23.68
N ALA A 710 -19.73 0.94 -23.34
CA ALA A 710 -20.81 0.12 -23.88
C ALA A 710 -22.20 0.63 -23.48
N ARG A 711 -22.39 1.04 -22.20
CA ARG A 711 -23.66 1.61 -21.73
C ARG A 711 -24.00 2.94 -22.42
N ILE A 712 -23.00 3.81 -22.61
CA ILE A 712 -23.19 5.08 -23.33
C ILE A 712 -23.55 4.83 -24.79
N GLN A 713 -22.83 3.94 -25.47
CA GLN A 713 -23.12 3.57 -26.87
C GLN A 713 -24.52 2.98 -27.02
N MET A 714 -24.90 2.04 -26.14
CA MET A 714 -26.24 1.43 -26.18
C MET A 714 -27.35 2.45 -25.93
N ALA A 715 -27.15 3.38 -24.99
CA ALA A 715 -28.10 4.47 -24.75
C ALA A 715 -28.24 5.42 -25.96
N GLN A 716 -27.13 5.72 -26.66
CA GLN A 716 -27.16 6.51 -27.89
C GLN A 716 -27.92 5.80 -29.01
N LEU A 717 -27.64 4.51 -29.23
CA LEU A 717 -28.29 3.71 -30.25
C LEU A 717 -29.80 3.60 -30.02
N ARG A 718 -30.21 3.33 -28.78
CA ARG A 718 -31.64 3.30 -28.40
C ARG A 718 -32.34 4.61 -28.70
N ARG A 719 -31.71 5.75 -28.39
CA ARG A 719 -32.25 7.08 -28.68
C ARG A 719 -32.33 7.37 -30.18
N ARG A 720 -31.32 6.99 -30.98
CA ARG A 720 -31.34 7.15 -32.45
C ARG A 720 -32.44 6.30 -33.09
N HIS A 721 -32.60 5.06 -32.64
CA HIS A 721 -33.67 4.18 -33.09
C HIS A 721 -35.05 4.73 -32.73
N ALA A 722 -35.25 5.15 -31.47
CA ALA A 722 -36.51 5.76 -31.03
C ALA A 722 -36.86 7.06 -31.79
N ALA A 723 -35.84 7.79 -32.27
CA ALA A 723 -36.03 8.98 -33.10
C ALA A 723 -36.21 8.67 -34.60
N GLY A 724 -36.24 7.39 -35.01
CA GLY A 724 -36.37 6.98 -36.41
C GLY A 724 -35.13 7.29 -37.28
N LEU A 725 -33.98 7.59 -36.66
CA LEU A 725 -32.76 7.96 -37.37
C LEU A 725 -31.98 6.75 -37.93
N ILE A 726 -32.25 5.56 -37.40
CA ILE A 726 -31.66 4.30 -37.85
C ILE A 726 -32.74 3.23 -37.92
N THR A 727 -32.60 2.31 -38.86
CA THR A 727 -33.48 1.14 -38.97
C THR A 727 -33.23 0.16 -37.81
N GLN A 728 -34.19 -0.72 -37.54
CA GLN A 728 -34.03 -1.77 -36.53
C GLN A 728 -32.83 -2.69 -36.84
N GLU A 729 -32.59 -3.00 -38.12
CA GLU A 729 -31.43 -3.79 -38.55
C GLU A 729 -30.11 -3.08 -38.24
N ALA A 730 -30.01 -1.78 -38.59
CA ALA A 730 -28.84 -0.97 -38.29
C ALA A 730 -28.60 -0.83 -36.79
N TRP A 731 -29.66 -0.77 -35.99
CA TRP A 731 -29.54 -0.80 -34.53
C TRP A 731 -28.97 -2.12 -34.02
N LEU A 732 -29.51 -3.27 -34.44
CA LEU A 732 -29.02 -4.59 -34.04
C LEU A 732 -27.54 -4.77 -34.42
N GLU A 733 -27.14 -4.36 -35.62
CA GLU A 733 -25.75 -4.46 -36.08
C GLU A 733 -24.81 -3.58 -35.23
N GLN A 734 -25.18 -2.33 -34.99
CA GLN A 734 -24.36 -1.40 -34.19
C GLN A 734 -24.32 -1.80 -32.72
N ALA A 735 -25.40 -2.36 -32.17
CA ALA A 735 -25.43 -2.90 -30.82
C ALA A 735 -24.48 -4.11 -30.67
N GLU A 736 -24.49 -5.03 -31.65
CA GLU A 736 -23.53 -6.15 -31.66
C GLU A 736 -22.08 -5.66 -31.79
N ALA A 737 -21.85 -4.59 -32.57
CA ALA A 737 -20.53 -3.95 -32.66
C ALA A 737 -20.08 -3.35 -31.32
N ALA A 738 -20.99 -2.79 -30.51
CA ALA A 738 -20.71 -2.27 -29.17
C ALA A 738 -20.49 -3.39 -28.13
N ILE A 739 -21.20 -4.52 -28.24
CA ILE A 739 -21.07 -5.68 -27.34
C ILE A 739 -19.81 -6.50 -27.63
N ARG A 740 -19.36 -6.57 -28.89
CA ARG A 740 -18.21 -7.40 -29.31
C ARG A 740 -16.91 -7.09 -28.54
N PRO A 741 -16.51 -5.83 -28.29
CA PRO A 741 -15.40 -5.51 -27.39
C PRO A 741 -15.57 -6.12 -26.00
N ILE A 742 -16.74 -5.98 -25.36
CA ILE A 742 -17.02 -6.55 -24.02
C ILE A 742 -16.80 -8.06 -24.02
N ARG A 743 -17.34 -8.76 -25.03
CA ARG A 743 -17.16 -10.21 -25.18
C ARG A 743 -15.68 -10.59 -25.39
N ARG A 744 -14.89 -9.79 -26.11
CA ARG A 744 -13.44 -10.02 -26.26
C ARG A 744 -12.71 -9.78 -24.93
N LEU A 745 -13.10 -8.75 -24.18
CA LEU A 745 -12.56 -8.47 -22.85
C LEU A 745 -12.87 -9.61 -21.88
N ALA A 746 -14.11 -10.07 -21.83
CA ALA A 746 -14.53 -11.19 -20.99
C ALA A 746 -13.72 -12.49 -21.25
N ARG A 747 -13.21 -12.67 -22.47
CA ARG A 747 -12.33 -13.81 -22.80
C ARG A 747 -10.87 -13.59 -22.42
N ASN A 748 -10.38 -12.35 -22.52
CA ASN A 748 -8.94 -12.07 -22.50
C ASN A 748 -8.46 -11.35 -21.22
N GLN A 749 -9.36 -10.88 -20.36
CA GLN A 749 -9.05 -9.84 -19.37
C GLN A 749 -9.54 -10.09 -17.95
N VAL A 750 -9.16 -9.10 -17.14
CA VAL A 750 -9.44 -8.89 -15.73
C VAL A 750 -10.95 -8.69 -15.54
N ARG A 751 -11.56 -9.54 -14.71
CA ARG A 751 -12.99 -9.61 -14.29
C ARG A 751 -13.90 -10.19 -15.36
N PRO A 752 -13.62 -11.43 -15.82
CA PRO A 752 -14.42 -12.07 -16.86
C PRO A 752 -15.88 -12.23 -16.43
N ALA A 753 -16.15 -12.55 -15.16
CA ALA A 753 -17.52 -12.63 -14.63
C ALA A 753 -18.28 -11.30 -14.79
N LEU A 754 -17.68 -10.17 -14.37
CA LEU A 754 -18.28 -8.83 -14.53
C LEU A 754 -18.55 -8.49 -16.01
N MET A 755 -17.62 -8.83 -16.91
CA MET A 755 -17.79 -8.54 -18.34
C MET A 755 -18.85 -9.43 -18.99
N TYR A 756 -18.98 -10.70 -18.58
CA TYR A 756 -20.06 -11.58 -19.04
C TYR A 756 -21.42 -11.16 -18.46
N HIS A 757 -21.45 -10.69 -17.21
CA HIS A 757 -22.64 -10.09 -16.62
C HIS A 757 -23.10 -8.89 -17.45
N LEU A 758 -22.20 -7.96 -17.74
CA LEU A 758 -22.50 -6.81 -18.59
C LEU A 758 -22.94 -7.23 -20.00
N GLU A 759 -22.27 -8.21 -20.62
CA GLU A 759 -22.70 -8.74 -21.92
C GLU A 759 -24.16 -9.24 -21.83
N ALA A 760 -24.51 -9.97 -20.76
CA ALA A 760 -25.86 -10.47 -20.54
C ALA A 760 -26.87 -9.33 -20.33
N GLU A 761 -26.54 -8.31 -19.51
CA GLU A 761 -27.40 -7.13 -19.30
C GLU A 761 -27.69 -6.41 -20.63
N LEU A 762 -26.65 -6.09 -21.41
CA LEU A 762 -26.81 -5.35 -22.66
C LEU A 762 -27.63 -6.13 -23.70
N ARG A 763 -27.49 -7.46 -23.71
CA ARG A 763 -28.27 -8.33 -24.59
C ARG A 763 -29.70 -8.49 -24.10
N ALA A 764 -29.93 -8.53 -22.80
CA ALA A 764 -31.26 -8.57 -22.22
C ALA A 764 -32.03 -7.29 -22.56
N ASP A 765 -31.41 -6.12 -22.40
CA ASP A 765 -31.99 -4.84 -22.80
C ASP A 765 -32.33 -4.81 -24.30
N LEU A 766 -31.40 -5.29 -25.14
CA LEU A 766 -31.63 -5.39 -26.59
C LEU A 766 -32.77 -6.36 -26.94
N ALA A 767 -32.87 -7.50 -26.24
CA ALA A 767 -33.92 -8.48 -26.42
C ALA A 767 -35.29 -7.90 -26.06
N VAL A 768 -35.38 -7.15 -24.95
CA VAL A 768 -36.61 -6.47 -24.53
C VAL A 768 -37.05 -5.45 -25.58
N ASP A 769 -36.13 -4.63 -26.07
CA ASP A 769 -36.52 -3.59 -27.00
C ASP A 769 -36.83 -4.10 -28.42
N THR A 770 -36.16 -5.16 -28.89
CA THR A 770 -36.30 -5.66 -30.27
C THR A 770 -37.21 -6.88 -30.41
N ARG A 771 -37.54 -7.54 -29.30
CA ARG A 771 -38.23 -8.84 -29.24
C ARG A 771 -37.51 -9.96 -30.02
N ASP A 772 -36.19 -9.85 -30.24
CA ASP A 772 -35.38 -10.87 -30.90
C ASP A 772 -35.00 -12.00 -29.93
N LEU A 773 -35.56 -13.20 -30.14
CA LEU A 773 -35.28 -14.40 -29.33
C LEU A 773 -33.81 -14.81 -29.35
N ARG A 774 -33.05 -14.48 -30.42
CA ARG A 774 -31.62 -14.78 -30.48
C ARG A 774 -30.86 -14.00 -29.40
N GLN A 775 -31.27 -12.77 -29.10
CA GLN A 775 -30.64 -11.96 -28.05
C GLN A 775 -30.88 -12.55 -26.66
N VAL A 776 -32.05 -13.16 -26.43
CA VAL A 776 -32.34 -13.91 -25.20
C VAL A 776 -31.36 -15.08 -25.05
N GLU A 777 -31.19 -15.91 -26.09
CA GLU A 777 -30.26 -17.04 -26.04
C GLU A 777 -28.80 -16.60 -25.84
N GLU A 778 -28.38 -15.51 -26.49
CA GLU A 778 -27.03 -14.99 -26.29
C GLU A 778 -26.83 -14.40 -24.89
N ALA A 779 -27.86 -13.78 -24.29
CA ALA A 779 -27.82 -13.30 -22.91
C ALA A 779 -27.70 -14.47 -21.92
N ILE A 780 -28.53 -15.52 -22.07
CA ILE A 780 -28.44 -16.75 -21.26
C ILE A 780 -27.07 -17.41 -21.44
N GLY A 781 -26.54 -17.45 -22.67
CA GLY A 781 -25.21 -17.96 -22.94
C GLY A 781 -24.10 -17.16 -22.25
N ALA A 782 -24.25 -15.83 -22.13
CA ALA A 782 -23.32 -14.99 -21.38
C ALA A 782 -23.40 -15.25 -19.86
N LEU A 783 -24.61 -15.40 -19.31
CA LEU A 783 -24.80 -15.79 -17.89
C LEU A 783 -24.15 -17.14 -17.57
N LYS A 784 -24.33 -18.15 -18.44
CA LYS A 784 -23.64 -19.44 -18.28
C LYS A 784 -22.12 -19.29 -18.25
N ARG A 785 -21.55 -18.43 -19.11
CA ARG A 785 -20.11 -18.12 -19.11
C ARG A 785 -19.67 -17.34 -17.86
N MET A 786 -20.51 -16.47 -17.32
CA MET A 786 -20.28 -15.78 -16.06
C MET A 786 -20.17 -16.77 -14.90
N LEU A 787 -21.15 -17.66 -14.76
CA LEU A 787 -21.18 -18.66 -13.68
C LEU A 787 -20.03 -19.67 -13.77
N LEU A 788 -19.53 -19.98 -14.96
CA LEU A 788 -18.30 -20.77 -15.12
C LEU A 788 -17.04 -20.05 -14.59
N ARG A 789 -17.07 -18.73 -14.48
CA ARG A 789 -15.95 -17.91 -13.96
C ARG A 789 -16.11 -17.58 -12.48
N ASP A 790 -17.33 -17.69 -11.96
CA ASP A 790 -17.64 -17.53 -10.54
C ASP A 790 -18.64 -18.61 -10.08
N PRO A 791 -18.20 -19.88 -10.02
CA PRO A 791 -19.08 -21.02 -9.74
C PRO A 791 -19.58 -21.06 -8.29
N TYR A 792 -19.01 -20.23 -7.42
CA TYR A 792 -19.33 -20.19 -5.99
C TYR A 792 -19.84 -18.81 -5.54
N GLY A 793 -20.11 -17.89 -6.48
CA GLY A 793 -20.66 -16.57 -6.17
C GLY A 793 -22.16 -16.64 -5.96
N ILE A 794 -22.62 -16.42 -4.71
CA ILE A 794 -24.05 -16.43 -4.37
C ILE A 794 -24.79 -15.35 -5.16
N THR A 795 -24.28 -14.10 -5.13
CA THR A 795 -24.84 -12.98 -5.89
C THR A 795 -24.79 -13.22 -7.40
N ALA A 796 -23.72 -13.83 -7.91
CA ALA A 796 -23.63 -14.16 -9.34
C ALA A 796 -24.74 -15.12 -9.79
N HIS A 797 -25.06 -16.14 -8.99
CA HIS A 797 -26.17 -17.05 -9.27
C HIS A 797 -27.53 -16.36 -9.17
N LEU A 798 -27.71 -15.51 -8.16
CA LEU A 798 -28.94 -14.75 -7.97
C LEU A 798 -29.18 -13.77 -9.14
N ASP A 799 -28.17 -12.99 -9.51
CA ASP A 799 -28.23 -12.05 -10.64
C ASP A 799 -28.52 -12.77 -11.96
N ALA A 800 -27.91 -13.94 -12.17
CA ALA A 800 -28.19 -14.78 -13.33
C ALA A 800 -29.64 -15.27 -13.34
N ALA A 801 -30.14 -15.73 -12.19
CA ALA A 801 -31.51 -16.23 -12.04
C ALA A 801 -32.54 -15.12 -12.28
N ASP A 802 -32.35 -13.95 -11.66
CA ASP A 802 -33.19 -12.77 -11.82
C ASP A 802 -33.24 -12.33 -13.30
N LEU A 803 -32.08 -12.28 -13.97
CA LEU A 803 -32.03 -11.87 -15.37
C LEU A 803 -32.66 -12.91 -16.31
N ALA A 804 -32.47 -14.20 -16.06
CA ALA A 804 -33.15 -15.25 -16.83
C ALA A 804 -34.67 -15.24 -16.65
N ASP A 805 -35.15 -15.02 -15.42
CA ASP A 805 -36.59 -14.93 -15.16
C ASP A 805 -37.22 -13.72 -15.85
N ARG A 806 -36.56 -12.55 -15.79
CA ARG A 806 -36.95 -11.34 -16.54
C ARG A 806 -37.03 -11.57 -18.05
N LEU A 807 -36.18 -12.44 -18.59
CA LEU A 807 -36.18 -12.83 -20.01
C LEU A 807 -37.21 -13.92 -20.35
N GLY A 808 -38.05 -14.32 -19.39
CA GLY A 808 -39.06 -15.36 -19.59
C GLY A 808 -38.46 -16.74 -19.72
N ARG A 809 -37.33 -17.00 -19.04
CA ARG A 809 -36.60 -18.29 -19.04
C ARG A 809 -36.61 -18.95 -17.66
N PRO A 810 -37.79 -19.26 -17.09
CA PRO A 810 -37.88 -19.84 -15.74
C PRO A 810 -37.16 -21.20 -15.63
N GLY A 811 -37.09 -21.97 -16.72
CA GLY A 811 -36.35 -23.25 -16.76
C GLY A 811 -34.84 -23.09 -16.62
N ASP A 812 -34.25 -21.98 -17.07
CA ASP A 812 -32.84 -21.66 -16.83
C ASP A 812 -32.66 -20.97 -15.46
N ALA A 813 -33.62 -20.14 -15.02
CA ALA A 813 -33.56 -19.37 -13.77
C ALA A 813 -33.64 -20.25 -12.51
N ARG A 814 -34.57 -21.21 -12.48
CA ARG A 814 -34.81 -22.10 -11.33
C ARG A 814 -33.55 -22.79 -10.80
N PRO A 815 -32.75 -23.52 -11.60
CA PRO A 815 -31.56 -24.19 -11.10
C PRO A 815 -30.51 -23.21 -10.56
N TRP A 816 -30.49 -21.96 -11.03
CA TRP A 816 -29.60 -20.94 -10.50
C TRP A 816 -30.06 -20.38 -9.16
N TYR A 817 -31.38 -20.20 -8.95
CA TYR A 817 -31.93 -19.90 -7.62
C TYR A 817 -31.65 -21.04 -6.61
N GLU A 818 -31.87 -22.29 -7.02
CA GLU A 818 -31.58 -23.47 -6.18
C GLU A 818 -30.09 -23.52 -5.79
N GLN A 819 -29.20 -23.27 -6.77
CA GLN A 819 -27.76 -23.21 -6.51
C GLN A 819 -27.37 -22.04 -5.61
N ALA A 820 -27.96 -20.86 -5.78
CA ALA A 820 -27.73 -19.71 -4.90
C ALA A 820 -28.11 -20.01 -3.44
N LEU A 821 -29.25 -20.67 -3.23
CA LEU A 821 -29.70 -21.14 -1.91
C LEU A 821 -28.74 -22.19 -1.34
N ALA A 822 -28.33 -23.18 -2.13
CA ALA A 822 -27.38 -24.20 -1.71
C ALA A 822 -26.01 -23.62 -1.32
N LEU A 823 -25.49 -22.66 -2.10
CA LEU A 823 -24.26 -21.95 -1.77
C LEU A 823 -24.42 -21.11 -0.50
N SER A 824 -25.55 -20.43 -0.33
CA SER A 824 -25.90 -19.70 0.88
C SER A 824 -25.91 -20.60 2.12
N GLU A 825 -26.49 -21.81 2.03
CA GLU A 825 -26.45 -22.77 3.14
C GLU A 825 -25.03 -23.24 3.46
N ARG A 826 -24.20 -23.45 2.44
CA ARG A 826 -22.77 -23.82 2.60
C ARG A 826 -21.92 -22.68 3.17
N ALA A 827 -22.36 -21.44 3.03
CA ALA A 827 -21.67 -20.27 3.54
C ALA A 827 -21.83 -20.06 5.07
N TYR A 828 -22.13 -21.12 5.84
CA TYR A 828 -22.32 -21.08 7.29
C TYR A 828 -21.12 -20.51 8.08
N LEU A 829 -19.92 -20.52 7.50
CA LEU A 829 -18.72 -19.92 8.10
C LEU A 829 -18.76 -18.39 8.13
N ASP A 830 -19.51 -17.76 7.22
CA ASP A 830 -19.80 -16.33 7.24
C ASP A 830 -21.30 -16.12 7.05
N THR A 831 -22.04 -16.07 8.15
CA THR A 831 -23.50 -15.83 8.16
C THR A 831 -23.89 -14.52 7.47
N TYR A 832 -22.94 -13.58 7.27
CA TYR A 832 -23.20 -12.34 6.52
C TYR A 832 -23.13 -12.50 5.00
N SER A 833 -22.63 -13.63 4.51
CA SER A 833 -22.63 -13.95 3.09
C SER A 833 -23.84 -14.80 2.68
N GLN A 834 -24.67 -15.21 3.66
CA GLN A 834 -25.89 -15.95 3.39
C GLN A 834 -26.98 -15.02 2.87
N LEU A 835 -27.80 -15.54 1.95
CA LEU A 835 -29.04 -14.90 1.54
C LEU A 835 -29.97 -14.77 2.75
N MET A 836 -30.48 -13.57 2.98
CA MET A 836 -31.38 -13.25 4.09
C MET A 836 -32.59 -12.47 3.57
N GLY A 837 -33.66 -12.41 4.38
CA GLY A 837 -34.83 -11.56 4.12
C GLY A 837 -35.42 -11.74 2.72
N GLU A 838 -35.62 -10.63 2.02
CA GLU A 838 -36.21 -10.57 0.68
C GLU A 838 -35.40 -11.34 -0.36
N GLU A 839 -34.07 -11.33 -0.30
CA GLU A 839 -33.25 -12.04 -1.28
C GLU A 839 -33.43 -13.55 -1.18
N LYS A 840 -33.47 -14.06 0.06
CA LYS A 840 -33.76 -15.48 0.33
C LYS A 840 -35.19 -15.81 -0.07
N ALA A 841 -36.16 -14.97 0.28
CA ALA A 841 -37.56 -15.18 -0.09
C ALA A 841 -37.75 -15.19 -1.61
N ARG A 842 -37.11 -14.24 -2.32
CA ARG A 842 -37.07 -14.17 -3.78
C ARG A 842 -36.44 -15.42 -4.39
N ALA A 843 -35.31 -15.87 -3.87
CA ALA A 843 -34.66 -17.08 -4.34
C ALA A 843 -35.51 -18.34 -4.10
N VAL A 844 -36.17 -18.45 -2.94
CA VAL A 844 -37.10 -19.55 -2.63
C VAL A 844 -38.32 -19.52 -3.55
N ALA A 845 -38.90 -18.34 -3.80
CA ALA A 845 -40.03 -18.17 -4.70
C ALA A 845 -39.65 -18.53 -6.15
N GLY A 846 -38.49 -18.06 -6.62
CA GLY A 846 -37.95 -18.39 -7.93
C GLY A 846 -37.66 -19.88 -8.10
N ALA A 847 -37.07 -20.53 -7.08
CA ALA A 847 -36.83 -21.97 -7.05
C ALA A 847 -38.12 -22.81 -7.02
N SER A 848 -39.18 -22.29 -6.39
CA SER A 848 -40.47 -22.97 -6.25
C SER A 848 -41.42 -22.72 -7.43
N SER A 849 -41.11 -21.77 -8.31
CA SER A 849 -41.98 -21.43 -9.44
C SER A 849 -42.11 -22.61 -10.41
N GLU A 850 -43.35 -23.06 -10.64
CA GLU A 850 -43.61 -24.05 -11.70
C GLU A 850 -43.28 -23.43 -13.06
N PRO A 851 -42.73 -24.22 -14.02
CA PRO A 851 -42.50 -23.72 -15.36
C PRO A 851 -43.86 -23.32 -15.96
N ARG A 852 -44.10 -22.01 -16.09
CA ARG A 852 -45.33 -21.51 -16.71
C ARG A 852 -45.44 -22.12 -18.11
N THR A 853 -46.49 -22.89 -18.36
CA THR A 853 -46.75 -23.47 -19.68
C THR A 853 -46.98 -22.35 -20.68
N ARG A 854 -46.44 -22.53 -21.90
CA ARG A 854 -46.44 -21.52 -22.97
C ARG A 854 -47.84 -21.07 -23.41
N SER A 855 -48.91 -21.72 -22.93
CA SER A 855 -50.32 -21.39 -23.15
C SER A 855 -50.84 -20.20 -22.33
N ASP A 856 -50.13 -19.81 -21.27
CA ASP A 856 -50.65 -18.86 -20.28
C ASP A 856 -50.13 -17.41 -20.47
N LYS A 857 -49.43 -17.15 -21.58
CA LYS A 857 -48.92 -15.84 -22.00
C LYS A 857 -49.23 -15.62 -23.47
#